data_AF-A0A3N0B0K7-F1
#
_entry.id   AF-A0A3N0B0K7-F1
#
_cell.length_a   1.000
_cell.length_b   1.000
_cell.length_c   1.000
_cell.angle_alpha   90.00
_cell.angle_beta   90.00
_cell.angle_gamma   90.00
#
_symmetry.space_group_name_H-M   'P 1'
#
loop_
_entity.id
_entity.type
_entity.pdbx_description
1 polymer ?
#
loop_
_entity_poly.entity_id
_entity_poly.type
_entity_poly.pdbx_seq_one_letter_code
_entity_poly.pdbx_strand_id
1 'polypeptide(L)'
;MSGANVARAHHLSRAALPFAAMLAGVLALCGLSWMTPPVAYAADQVNEPIVIDENTPAEGASGPGWEWEWAGSAGTLTLDNADIVIPDTYSGNASAAIVLPAGSTIHLIGENSIVMAAGSASADDAYAAIECDDDLLITGDASSSASIRAEAAGSAGQGICAMGDLNIGVVELNVIADTTASSEAWGSTGIYVGGNLVINNAATVAVTGSEYGLHVAGSANITDARQVKFGTENASAEGNSALVEGEAMISGVEEVIITGSAFESRGQMTIAASTLTASIDDSDWALYAHQGIEITDGSFVEASSPRNVIETNGHMLIQDSDVRAEGIGEESTAIFVSGDLTIADSNVTALGDEAVADTVGIFVRAASGSDYAGTLTLEGEPYVVAEGSLAAILFTSSAEDWEGNHVVLDPAIGVIEGGMLTYAERSLPDPKGNVERSNNVMSLWTYATDKVTIDDYYRVNGASQRVVIGAEHTVLFVTDNGDPATGLKSIKAIAADGTEYAAEEWLDGSHVGYYRFPRDLPVGAYELEFDPGYETADSATISVSDAGSQVFTFNFCTVEMKQADNVWAWLVQPSTGDRVSVLEHMLIGAELELGAQPDKGYAFAEYRATGAAPMWENGDSGVANQTVVVEGATAIEPTVKAESAAPGAGDEGKDQNPGTDTTPDAPSSGDKVSSLPTTGDALGGVVVPVAIVAALAMIAAIAAACKRIRGVR
;
A
#
# COMPACT_ATOMS: atom_id res chain seq x y z
N MET A 1 -30.71 37.32 29.71
CA MET A 1 -30.26 38.54 28.98
C MET A 1 -28.74 38.54 29.04
N SER A 2 -28.06 38.77 27.92
CA SER A 2 -26.60 39.09 27.73
C SER A 2 -25.59 38.50 28.74
N GLY A 3 -24.56 37.73 28.36
CA GLY A 3 -23.91 37.55 27.05
C GLY A 3 -22.45 38.03 27.10
N ALA A 4 -21.56 37.38 26.32
CA ALA A 4 -20.12 37.67 26.14
C ALA A 4 -19.20 37.41 27.37
N ASN A 5 -17.97 36.90 27.25
CA ASN A 5 -17.17 36.35 26.14
C ASN A 5 -16.18 35.31 26.71
N VAL A 6 -15.81 34.27 25.93
CA VAL A 6 -14.54 33.55 26.11
C VAL A 6 -13.87 33.43 24.74
N ALA A 7 -12.64 33.93 24.63
CA ALA A 7 -11.90 33.98 23.37
C ALA A 7 -11.09 32.69 23.15
N ARG A 8 -11.22 32.07 21.97
CA ARG A 8 -10.16 31.22 21.41
C ARG A 8 -9.11 32.11 20.78
N ALA A 9 -7.84 31.89 21.13
CA ALA A 9 -6.72 32.66 20.59
C ALA A 9 -6.25 32.06 19.25
N HIS A 10 -6.36 32.83 18.17
CA HIS A 10 -5.52 32.61 17.00
C HIS A 10 -4.11 33.15 17.27
N HIS A 11 -3.08 32.41 16.87
CA HIS A 11 -1.80 33.01 16.54
C HIS A 11 -1.10 32.32 15.36
N LEU A 12 -1.30 32.94 14.19
CA LEU A 12 -0.40 33.01 13.04
C LEU A 12 1.08 33.16 13.47
N SER A 13 2.13 32.74 12.73
CA SER A 13 2.27 32.25 11.34
C SER A 13 3.72 31.82 11.07
N ARG A 14 4.00 31.13 9.95
CA ARG A 14 5.01 31.51 8.91
C ARG A 14 5.15 30.40 7.85
N ALA A 15 5.53 30.64 6.58
CA ALA A 15 5.36 31.79 5.67
C ALA A 15 6.03 31.47 4.31
N ALA A 16 5.31 30.96 3.29
CA ALA A 16 5.87 30.77 1.94
C ALA A 16 4.84 30.53 0.81
N LEU A 17 3.74 31.30 0.68
CA LEU A 17 2.71 30.98 -0.35
C LEU A 17 1.86 32.11 -1.01
N PRO A 18 2.28 33.40 -1.14
CA PRO A 18 1.50 34.38 -1.93
C PRO A 18 2.16 34.87 -3.24
N PHE A 19 3.36 34.42 -3.61
CA PHE A 19 4.07 35.00 -4.78
C PHE A 19 3.75 34.35 -6.14
N ALA A 20 3.22 33.12 -6.18
CA ALA A 20 2.84 32.45 -7.42
C ALA A 20 1.47 32.94 -7.96
N ALA A 21 0.47 33.07 -7.08
CA ALA A 21 -0.89 33.44 -7.46
C ALA A 21 -1.00 34.85 -8.10
N MET A 22 -0.17 35.81 -7.66
CA MET A 22 -0.16 37.15 -8.27
C MET A 22 0.46 37.21 -9.67
N LEU A 23 1.30 36.25 -10.06
CA LEU A 23 1.93 36.28 -11.40
C LEU A 23 1.01 35.72 -12.48
N ALA A 24 0.21 34.69 -12.16
CA ALA A 24 -0.82 34.15 -13.05
C ALA A 24 -1.90 35.21 -13.36
N GLY A 25 -2.38 35.93 -12.35
CA GLY A 25 -3.40 36.98 -12.51
C GLY A 25 -2.96 38.19 -13.34
N VAL A 26 -1.66 38.48 -13.44
CA VAL A 26 -1.14 39.63 -14.21
C VAL A 26 -0.79 39.26 -15.66
N LEU A 27 -0.44 38.00 -15.94
CA LEU A 27 -0.21 37.54 -17.32
C LEU A 27 -1.52 37.34 -18.11
N ALA A 28 -2.61 36.94 -17.44
CA ALA A 28 -3.94 36.84 -18.06
C ALA A 28 -4.50 38.20 -18.55
N LEU A 29 -4.08 39.31 -17.95
CA LEU A 29 -4.64 40.65 -18.20
C LEU A 29 -3.95 41.48 -19.30
N CYS A 30 -2.87 40.97 -19.90
CA CYS A 30 -2.08 41.71 -20.90
C CYS A 30 -2.10 41.09 -22.33
N GLY A 31 -2.77 39.96 -22.54
CA GLY A 31 -2.86 39.30 -23.85
C GLY A 31 -4.04 39.75 -24.73
N LEU A 32 -5.10 40.30 -24.13
CA LEU A 32 -6.36 40.62 -24.82
C LEU A 32 -6.32 41.98 -25.54
N SER A 33 -5.66 42.01 -26.69
CA SER A 33 -6.00 42.94 -27.76
C SER A 33 -5.68 42.34 -29.13
N TRP A 34 -6.53 42.61 -30.12
CA TRP A 34 -6.40 42.16 -31.53
C TRP A 34 -6.87 40.73 -31.90
N MET A 35 -7.89 40.21 -31.23
CA MET A 35 -8.93 39.44 -31.93
C MET A 35 -10.30 39.90 -31.44
N THR A 36 -11.17 40.32 -32.36
CA THR A 36 -12.61 40.43 -32.07
C THR A 36 -13.15 39.01 -31.97
N PRO A 37 -13.81 38.61 -30.86
CA PRO A 37 -14.50 37.33 -30.85
C PRO A 37 -15.54 37.31 -31.97
N PRO A 38 -15.77 36.16 -32.63
CA PRO A 38 -16.97 36.01 -33.44
C PRO A 38 -18.17 36.26 -32.52
N VAL A 39 -19.12 37.07 -32.96
CA VAL A 39 -20.37 37.26 -32.23
C VAL A 39 -21.15 35.97 -32.38
N ALA A 40 -21.15 35.14 -31.33
CA ALA A 40 -22.07 34.01 -31.23
C ALA A 40 -23.49 34.57 -31.31
N TYR A 41 -24.21 34.22 -32.38
CA TYR A 41 -25.65 34.35 -32.40
C TYR A 41 -26.18 33.18 -31.60
N ALA A 42 -26.77 33.45 -30.43
CA ALA A 42 -27.63 32.46 -29.80
C ALA A 42 -28.74 32.08 -30.79
N ALA A 43 -29.03 30.78 -30.93
CA ALA A 43 -30.18 30.33 -31.70
C ALA A 43 -31.48 30.92 -31.12
N ASP A 44 -32.52 31.06 -31.94
CA ASP A 44 -33.86 31.36 -31.43
C ASP A 44 -34.31 30.21 -30.52
N GLN A 45 -34.83 30.51 -29.33
CA GLN A 45 -35.19 29.49 -28.33
C GLN A 45 -36.27 28.52 -28.84
N VAL A 46 -35.99 27.22 -28.74
CA VAL A 46 -36.91 26.13 -29.08
C VAL A 46 -37.82 25.86 -27.89
N ASN A 47 -39.14 26.00 -28.09
CA ASN A 47 -40.17 25.90 -27.05
C ASN A 47 -41.15 24.71 -27.28
N GLU A 48 -40.83 23.81 -28.20
CA GLU A 48 -41.58 22.58 -28.49
C GLU A 48 -40.59 21.39 -28.56
N PRO A 49 -40.96 20.19 -28.09
CA PRO A 49 -40.06 19.05 -28.05
C PRO A 49 -39.51 18.64 -29.42
N ILE A 50 -38.25 18.21 -29.46
CA ILE A 50 -37.64 17.56 -30.63
C ILE A 50 -37.95 16.07 -30.53
N VAL A 51 -38.90 15.59 -31.34
CA VAL A 51 -39.26 14.16 -31.41
C VAL A 51 -38.81 13.61 -32.75
N ILE A 52 -37.87 12.67 -32.72
CA ILE A 52 -37.40 11.93 -33.89
C ILE A 52 -37.95 10.50 -33.83
N ASP A 53 -38.77 10.14 -34.81
CA ASP A 53 -39.55 8.90 -34.83
C ASP A 53 -39.68 8.29 -36.24
N GLU A 54 -40.45 7.21 -36.40
CA GLU A 54 -40.71 6.58 -37.70
C GLU A 54 -41.49 7.47 -38.70
N ASN A 55 -42.11 8.56 -38.23
CA ASN A 55 -42.85 9.53 -39.05
C ASN A 55 -41.99 10.73 -39.48
N THR A 56 -40.78 10.86 -38.91
CA THR A 56 -39.88 11.98 -39.15
C THR A 56 -39.30 11.90 -40.59
N PRO A 57 -39.29 13.00 -41.37
CA PRO A 57 -38.93 12.93 -42.79
C PRO A 57 -37.53 12.40 -43.06
N ALA A 58 -37.42 11.43 -43.97
CA ALA A 58 -36.15 10.81 -44.38
C ALA A 58 -35.16 11.77 -45.09
N GLU A 59 -35.62 12.97 -45.48
CA GLU A 59 -34.77 14.04 -46.04
C GLU A 59 -34.08 14.88 -44.94
N GLY A 60 -34.29 14.54 -43.67
CA GLY A 60 -33.81 15.27 -42.50
C GLY A 60 -34.91 16.09 -41.82
N ALA A 61 -34.64 16.51 -40.59
CA ALA A 61 -35.47 17.45 -39.84
C ALA A 61 -34.55 18.50 -39.18
N SER A 62 -34.99 19.75 -39.06
CA SER A 62 -34.14 20.82 -38.51
C SER A 62 -34.97 21.94 -37.92
N GLY A 63 -34.39 22.66 -36.96
CA GLY A 63 -34.95 23.86 -36.35
C GLY A 63 -33.86 24.82 -35.88
N PRO A 64 -34.21 25.82 -35.05
CA PRO A 64 -33.22 26.71 -34.46
C PRO A 64 -32.17 25.95 -33.64
N GLY A 65 -30.91 26.03 -34.05
CA GLY A 65 -29.77 25.40 -33.36
C GLY A 65 -29.71 23.86 -33.46
N TRP A 66 -30.56 23.20 -34.24
CA TRP A 66 -30.54 21.74 -34.36
C TRP A 66 -30.84 21.19 -35.76
N GLU A 67 -30.19 20.09 -36.12
CA GLU A 67 -30.40 19.36 -37.38
C GLU A 67 -30.26 17.85 -37.16
N TRP A 68 -31.13 17.06 -37.78
CA TRP A 68 -31.14 15.60 -37.75
C TRP A 68 -30.74 15.02 -39.11
N GLU A 69 -29.62 14.30 -39.14
CA GLU A 69 -29.13 13.54 -40.29
C GLU A 69 -29.41 12.03 -40.14
N TRP A 70 -30.10 11.44 -41.12
CA TRP A 70 -30.43 10.00 -41.11
C TRP A 70 -29.25 9.12 -41.54
N ALA A 71 -29.00 8.06 -40.77
CA ALA A 71 -27.99 7.03 -41.05
C ALA A 71 -28.57 5.59 -41.04
N GLY A 72 -29.84 5.43 -41.43
CA GLY A 72 -30.54 4.14 -41.46
C GLY A 72 -31.57 4.04 -40.33
N SER A 73 -31.43 3.04 -39.46
CA SER A 73 -32.20 2.98 -38.19
C SER A 73 -31.58 3.82 -37.08
N ALA A 74 -30.34 4.29 -37.28
CA ALA A 74 -29.62 5.24 -36.46
C ALA A 74 -29.52 6.60 -37.19
N GLY A 75 -29.09 7.65 -36.50
CA GLY A 75 -28.82 8.96 -37.09
C GLY A 75 -28.12 9.89 -36.11
N THR A 76 -27.83 11.11 -36.55
CA THR A 76 -27.12 12.13 -35.78
C THR A 76 -27.98 13.37 -35.59
N LEU A 77 -28.24 13.73 -34.33
CA LEU A 77 -28.76 15.04 -33.95
C LEU A 77 -27.58 15.97 -33.69
N THR A 78 -27.32 16.91 -34.59
CA THR A 78 -26.37 17.99 -34.35
C THR A 78 -27.04 19.10 -33.56
N LEU A 79 -26.42 19.55 -32.47
CA LEU A 79 -26.82 20.72 -31.70
C LEU A 79 -25.72 21.79 -31.80
N ASP A 80 -26.04 22.93 -32.39
CA ASP A 80 -25.12 24.05 -32.63
C ASP A 80 -25.63 25.32 -31.93
N ASN A 81 -25.05 25.62 -30.76
CA ASN A 81 -25.44 26.72 -29.88
C ASN A 81 -26.97 26.73 -29.59
N ALA A 82 -27.54 25.54 -29.37
CA ALA A 82 -28.97 25.33 -29.17
C ALA A 82 -29.44 25.80 -27.79
N ASP A 83 -30.62 26.45 -27.74
CA ASP A 83 -31.34 26.74 -26.51
C ASP A 83 -32.74 26.12 -26.59
N ILE A 84 -32.92 24.97 -25.95
CA ILE A 84 -34.14 24.17 -25.95
C ILE A 84 -34.73 24.26 -24.55
N VAL A 85 -35.91 24.87 -24.41
CA VAL A 85 -36.59 25.06 -23.13
C VAL A 85 -38.06 24.69 -23.28
N ILE A 86 -38.44 23.54 -22.74
CA ILE A 86 -39.84 23.09 -22.68
C ILE A 86 -40.41 23.52 -21.33
N PRO A 87 -41.32 24.52 -21.28
CA PRO A 87 -41.83 25.06 -20.02
C PRO A 87 -42.91 24.16 -19.39
N ASP A 88 -43.08 24.30 -18.08
CA ASP A 88 -44.15 23.66 -17.28
C ASP A 88 -45.59 23.96 -17.76
N THR A 89 -45.73 25.03 -18.54
CA THR A 89 -46.97 25.49 -19.18
C THR A 89 -47.18 24.94 -20.60
N TYR A 90 -46.28 24.09 -21.10
CA TYR A 90 -46.44 23.42 -22.38
C TYR A 90 -47.69 22.53 -22.38
N SER A 91 -48.58 22.75 -23.36
CA SER A 91 -49.91 22.13 -23.38
C SER A 91 -50.00 20.80 -24.15
N GLY A 92 -48.87 20.30 -24.66
CA GLY A 92 -48.78 18.98 -25.28
C GLY A 92 -48.29 17.92 -24.30
N ASN A 93 -48.54 16.65 -24.61
CA ASN A 93 -47.96 15.54 -23.86
C ASN A 93 -46.56 15.27 -24.39
N ALA A 94 -45.53 15.57 -23.61
CA ALA A 94 -44.13 15.31 -23.92
C ALA A 94 -43.51 14.51 -22.78
N SER A 95 -42.90 13.35 -23.07
CA SER A 95 -42.07 12.61 -22.12
C SER A 95 -40.72 13.28 -21.93
N ALA A 96 -40.15 13.85 -23.00
CA ALA A 96 -38.89 14.57 -22.94
C ALA A 96 -38.82 15.84 -23.82
N ALA A 97 -37.79 16.65 -23.60
CA ALA A 97 -37.46 17.77 -24.48
C ALA A 97 -36.82 17.31 -25.80
N ILE A 98 -36.05 16.21 -25.76
CA ILE A 98 -35.51 15.51 -26.93
C ILE A 98 -35.84 14.02 -26.81
N VAL A 99 -36.49 13.44 -27.83
CA VAL A 99 -36.77 12.00 -27.95
C VAL A 99 -36.09 11.48 -29.22
N LEU A 100 -35.26 10.45 -29.07
CA LEU A 100 -34.41 9.89 -30.12
C LEU A 100 -34.67 8.39 -30.38
N PRO A 101 -34.57 7.93 -31.64
CA PRO A 101 -34.66 6.51 -31.98
C PRO A 101 -33.40 5.75 -31.54
N ALA A 102 -33.53 4.42 -31.48
CA ALA A 102 -32.45 3.50 -31.14
C ALA A 102 -31.12 3.73 -31.91
N GLY A 103 -29.99 3.72 -31.19
CA GLY A 103 -28.66 3.86 -31.79
C GLY A 103 -28.31 5.28 -32.24
N SER A 104 -28.95 6.30 -31.66
CA SER A 104 -28.74 7.71 -32.04
C SER A 104 -27.40 8.26 -31.56
N THR A 105 -26.90 9.25 -32.29
CA THR A 105 -25.77 10.09 -31.88
C THR A 105 -26.24 11.53 -31.66
N ILE A 106 -25.80 12.18 -30.59
CA ILE A 106 -25.86 13.63 -30.41
C ILE A 106 -24.45 14.18 -30.67
N HIS A 107 -24.33 15.12 -31.61
CA HIS A 107 -23.08 15.83 -31.89
C HIS A 107 -23.19 17.29 -31.45
N LEU A 108 -22.46 17.67 -30.41
CA LEU A 108 -22.46 19.03 -29.86
C LEU A 108 -21.46 19.93 -30.58
N ILE A 109 -21.89 21.17 -30.84
CA ILE A 109 -21.08 22.28 -31.33
C ILE A 109 -21.38 23.50 -30.44
N GLY A 110 -20.34 24.10 -29.86
CA GLY A 110 -20.47 25.27 -29.00
C GLY A 110 -21.16 24.98 -27.66
N GLU A 111 -21.79 25.99 -27.07
CA GLU A 111 -22.47 25.91 -25.76
C GLU A 111 -23.97 25.66 -25.94
N ASN A 112 -24.48 24.54 -25.43
CA ASN A 112 -25.88 24.12 -25.61
C ASN A 112 -26.65 24.10 -24.27
N SER A 113 -27.95 24.39 -24.33
CA SER A 113 -28.87 24.46 -23.20
C SER A 113 -30.10 23.60 -23.51
N ILE A 114 -30.41 22.64 -22.63
CA ILE A 114 -31.56 21.74 -22.76
C ILE A 114 -32.28 21.70 -21.40
N VAL A 115 -33.51 22.21 -21.35
CA VAL A 115 -34.33 22.27 -20.14
C VAL A 115 -35.71 21.64 -20.42
N MET A 116 -36.05 20.62 -19.63
CA MET A 116 -37.40 20.06 -19.55
C MET A 116 -37.99 20.41 -18.19
N ALA A 117 -38.98 21.32 -18.16
CA ALA A 117 -39.75 21.61 -16.96
C ALA A 117 -41.10 20.90 -17.05
N ALA A 118 -41.30 19.87 -16.23
CA ALA A 118 -42.58 19.20 -16.11
C ALA A 118 -43.48 19.95 -15.11
N GLY A 119 -44.68 20.35 -15.56
CA GLY A 119 -45.75 20.78 -14.67
C GLY A 119 -46.21 19.66 -13.74
N SER A 120 -47.10 19.95 -12.79
CA SER A 120 -47.53 18.97 -11.77
C SER A 120 -48.15 17.72 -12.39
N ALA A 121 -47.36 16.66 -12.52
CA ALA A 121 -47.73 15.39 -13.13
C ALA A 121 -48.23 14.40 -12.08
N SER A 122 -48.61 13.19 -12.52
CA SER A 122 -48.83 12.10 -11.56
C SER A 122 -47.48 11.47 -11.18
N ALA A 123 -47.42 10.83 -10.01
CA ALA A 123 -46.19 10.16 -9.57
C ALA A 123 -45.77 8.97 -10.46
N ASP A 124 -46.66 8.52 -11.35
CA ASP A 124 -46.44 7.43 -12.31
C ASP A 124 -45.86 7.94 -13.66
N ASP A 125 -45.80 9.25 -13.89
CA ASP A 125 -45.29 9.86 -15.14
C ASP A 125 -43.80 10.20 -15.00
N ALA A 126 -42.92 9.40 -15.61
CA ALA A 126 -41.49 9.70 -15.71
C ALA A 126 -41.21 10.66 -16.88
N TYR A 127 -40.36 11.66 -16.65
CA TYR A 127 -39.94 12.64 -17.68
C TYR A 127 -38.42 12.65 -17.85
N ALA A 128 -37.93 12.94 -19.05
CA ALA A 128 -36.49 13.13 -19.29
C ALA A 128 -36.18 14.50 -19.93
N ALA A 129 -34.95 15.02 -19.81
CA ALA A 129 -34.52 16.10 -20.73
C ALA A 129 -34.11 15.51 -22.09
N ILE A 130 -33.43 14.35 -22.08
CA ILE A 130 -33.12 13.54 -23.27
C ILE A 130 -33.55 12.10 -23.04
N GLU A 131 -34.32 11.53 -23.97
CA GLU A 131 -34.82 10.15 -23.98
C GLU A 131 -34.35 9.42 -25.25
N CYS A 132 -33.81 8.21 -25.09
CA CYS A 132 -33.44 7.31 -26.18
C CYS A 132 -33.86 5.87 -25.87
N ASP A 133 -34.63 5.26 -26.79
CA ASP A 133 -35.23 3.92 -26.66
C ASP A 133 -34.23 2.74 -26.65
N ASP A 134 -32.94 3.01 -26.90
CA ASP A 134 -31.86 2.00 -26.99
C ASP A 134 -30.50 2.71 -26.79
N ASP A 135 -29.41 2.18 -27.38
CA ASP A 135 -28.07 2.79 -27.38
C ASP A 135 -28.06 4.28 -27.76
N LEU A 136 -27.26 5.08 -27.04
CA LEU A 136 -27.03 6.51 -27.26
C LEU A 136 -25.53 6.86 -27.22
N LEU A 137 -25.06 7.63 -28.21
CA LEU A 137 -23.74 8.25 -28.22
C LEU A 137 -23.87 9.77 -28.07
N ILE A 138 -23.10 10.38 -27.17
CA ILE A 138 -22.96 11.84 -27.06
C ILE A 138 -21.49 12.20 -27.31
N THR A 139 -21.25 13.06 -28.28
CA THR A 139 -19.92 13.51 -28.70
C THR A 139 -20.00 14.95 -29.21
N GLY A 140 -18.88 15.54 -29.63
CA GLY A 140 -18.88 16.91 -30.14
C GLY A 140 -17.53 17.39 -30.66
N ASP A 141 -17.51 18.65 -31.09
CA ASP A 141 -16.28 19.36 -31.41
C ASP A 141 -15.52 19.75 -30.12
N ALA A 142 -14.21 19.93 -30.20
CA ALA A 142 -13.40 20.32 -29.04
C ALA A 142 -13.93 21.60 -28.37
N SER A 143 -14.08 21.55 -27.03
CA SER A 143 -14.71 22.60 -26.20
C SER A 143 -16.22 22.80 -26.41
N SER A 144 -16.93 21.84 -27.00
CA SER A 144 -18.40 21.86 -27.02
C SER A 144 -18.97 21.34 -25.70
N SER A 145 -20.07 21.95 -25.27
CA SER A 145 -20.71 21.66 -23.98
C SER A 145 -22.23 21.61 -24.07
N ALA A 146 -22.85 20.94 -23.09
CA ALA A 146 -24.29 21.00 -22.86
C ALA A 146 -24.63 21.08 -21.37
N SER A 147 -25.47 22.04 -21.02
CA SER A 147 -26.18 22.09 -19.74
C SER A 147 -27.56 21.46 -19.92
N ILE A 148 -27.81 20.35 -19.24
CA ILE A 148 -29.00 19.51 -19.38
C ILE A 148 -29.74 19.52 -18.04
N ARG A 149 -31.00 19.97 -18.03
CA ARG A 149 -31.79 20.05 -16.80
C ARG A 149 -33.19 19.45 -16.96
N ALA A 150 -33.53 18.53 -16.06
CA ALA A 150 -34.88 18.06 -15.85
C ALA A 150 -35.42 18.62 -14.52
N GLU A 151 -36.49 19.41 -14.59
CA GLU A 151 -37.16 19.99 -13.43
C GLU A 151 -38.54 19.32 -13.29
N ALA A 152 -38.67 18.41 -12.32
CA ALA A 152 -39.89 17.62 -12.13
C ALA A 152 -40.68 18.09 -10.90
N ALA A 153 -41.85 18.69 -11.13
CA ALA A 153 -42.73 19.17 -10.06
C ALA A 153 -43.64 18.04 -9.51
N GLY A 154 -43.06 17.15 -8.70
CA GLY A 154 -43.81 16.10 -7.98
C GLY A 154 -43.90 14.75 -8.69
N SER A 155 -43.02 14.50 -9.66
CA SER A 155 -42.78 13.23 -10.34
C SER A 155 -41.27 12.96 -10.45
N ALA A 156 -40.87 11.75 -10.87
CA ALA A 156 -39.47 11.44 -11.11
C ALA A 156 -38.98 12.01 -12.45
N GLY A 157 -37.90 12.78 -12.41
CA GLY A 157 -37.22 13.32 -13.60
C GLY A 157 -35.92 12.59 -13.91
N GLN A 158 -35.55 12.52 -15.19
CA GLN A 158 -34.28 12.01 -15.68
C GLN A 158 -33.55 13.11 -16.47
N GLY A 159 -32.27 13.37 -16.20
CA GLY A 159 -31.52 14.32 -17.03
C GLY A 159 -31.27 13.72 -18.41
N ILE A 160 -30.60 12.57 -18.44
CA ILE A 160 -30.46 11.72 -19.63
C ILE A 160 -31.03 10.34 -19.31
N CYS A 161 -31.81 9.78 -20.23
CA CYS A 161 -32.35 8.44 -20.18
C CYS A 161 -31.99 7.69 -21.46
N ALA A 162 -31.12 6.69 -21.35
CA ALA A 162 -30.80 5.74 -22.42
C ALA A 162 -31.21 4.34 -21.98
N MET A 163 -32.10 3.68 -22.73
CA MET A 163 -32.54 2.32 -22.40
C MET A 163 -31.51 1.25 -22.78
N GLY A 164 -30.60 1.55 -23.71
CA GLY A 164 -29.44 0.72 -24.07
C GLY A 164 -28.14 1.23 -23.46
N ASP A 165 -27.01 1.03 -24.16
CA ASP A 165 -25.69 1.51 -23.75
C ASP A 165 -25.56 3.04 -23.94
N LEU A 166 -24.94 3.75 -22.99
CA LEU A 166 -24.63 5.18 -23.11
C LEU A 166 -23.11 5.39 -23.27
N ASN A 167 -22.72 6.05 -24.35
CA ASN A 167 -21.33 6.40 -24.63
C ASN A 167 -21.16 7.94 -24.63
N ILE A 168 -20.22 8.47 -23.84
CA ILE A 168 -19.92 9.90 -23.75
C ILE A 168 -18.44 10.11 -24.13
N GLY A 169 -18.22 10.83 -25.23
CA GLY A 169 -16.90 11.17 -25.77
C GLY A 169 -16.46 12.60 -25.46
N VAL A 170 -15.80 13.26 -26.43
CA VAL A 170 -15.13 14.58 -26.26
C VAL A 170 -16.12 15.74 -26.07
N VAL A 171 -16.72 15.86 -24.88
CA VAL A 171 -17.69 16.91 -24.52
C VAL A 171 -17.57 17.33 -23.05
N GLU A 172 -18.10 18.50 -22.73
CA GLU A 172 -18.40 18.92 -21.35
C GLU A 172 -19.91 18.83 -21.10
N LEU A 173 -20.35 17.91 -20.24
CA LEU A 173 -21.76 17.72 -19.88
C LEU A 173 -21.98 18.10 -18.41
N ASN A 174 -22.99 18.94 -18.16
CA ASN A 174 -23.51 19.20 -16.83
C ASN A 174 -24.99 18.81 -16.79
N VAL A 175 -25.32 17.76 -16.05
CA VAL A 175 -26.64 17.13 -16.05
C VAL A 175 -27.26 17.21 -14.66
N ILE A 176 -28.43 17.86 -14.55
CA ILE A 176 -29.12 18.07 -13.27
C ILE A 176 -30.57 17.58 -13.38
N ALA A 177 -30.99 16.66 -12.53
CA ALA A 177 -32.38 16.23 -12.41
C ALA A 177 -32.90 16.50 -10.98
N ASP A 178 -33.85 17.43 -10.86
CA ASP A 178 -34.27 17.99 -9.56
C ASP A 178 -35.79 17.82 -9.33
N THR A 179 -36.14 17.26 -8.16
CA THR A 179 -37.52 16.99 -7.72
C THR A 179 -37.97 18.06 -6.73
N THR A 180 -38.51 19.16 -7.23
CA THR A 180 -38.71 20.36 -6.38
C THR A 180 -39.87 20.29 -5.37
N ALA A 181 -40.74 19.27 -5.43
CA ALA A 181 -41.90 19.17 -4.52
C ALA A 181 -42.60 17.79 -4.42
N SER A 182 -42.13 16.87 -3.57
CA SER A 182 -42.95 16.19 -2.53
C SER A 182 -42.14 15.16 -1.73
N SER A 183 -42.58 14.83 -0.52
CA SER A 183 -42.01 13.73 0.29
C SER A 183 -42.62 12.35 -0.01
N GLU A 184 -43.33 12.20 -1.13
CA GLU A 184 -44.05 10.98 -1.52
C GLU A 184 -43.74 10.53 -2.97
N ALA A 185 -42.97 11.30 -3.73
CA ALA A 185 -42.53 10.94 -5.08
C ALA A 185 -41.23 10.11 -5.03
N TRP A 186 -41.04 9.23 -6.03
CA TRP A 186 -39.71 8.73 -6.39
C TRP A 186 -38.84 9.92 -6.81
N GLY A 187 -37.56 9.89 -6.47
CA GLY A 187 -36.67 11.00 -6.75
C GLY A 187 -36.13 10.98 -8.18
N SER A 188 -35.38 12.02 -8.52
CA SER A 188 -34.88 12.23 -9.87
C SER A 188 -33.50 11.61 -10.06
N THR A 189 -33.24 11.08 -11.25
CA THR A 189 -31.96 10.49 -11.64
C THR A 189 -31.23 11.40 -12.63
N GLY A 190 -29.99 11.81 -12.34
CA GLY A 190 -29.24 12.68 -13.26
C GLY A 190 -28.99 12.01 -14.62
N ILE A 191 -28.38 10.81 -14.63
CA ILE A 191 -28.24 9.96 -15.81
C ILE A 191 -28.70 8.54 -15.49
N TYR A 192 -29.64 8.02 -16.28
CA TYR A 192 -30.09 6.62 -16.24
C TYR A 192 -29.64 5.88 -17.51
N VAL A 193 -29.05 4.70 -17.32
CA VAL A 193 -28.56 3.82 -18.40
C VAL A 193 -29.08 2.40 -18.17
N GLY A 194 -29.90 1.89 -19.08
CA GLY A 194 -30.43 0.51 -19.04
C GLY A 194 -29.42 -0.56 -19.48
N GLY A 195 -28.42 -0.17 -20.26
CA GLY A 195 -27.24 -0.96 -20.61
C GLY A 195 -25.99 -0.53 -19.83
N ASN A 196 -24.86 -0.51 -20.51
CA ASN A 196 -23.55 -0.14 -19.98
C ASN A 196 -23.24 1.35 -20.21
N LEU A 197 -22.46 1.94 -19.31
CA LEU A 197 -21.94 3.30 -19.46
C LEU A 197 -20.48 3.28 -19.90
N VAL A 198 -20.13 4.12 -20.87
CA VAL A 198 -18.74 4.46 -21.20
C VAL A 198 -18.56 5.98 -21.16
N ILE A 199 -17.59 6.47 -20.40
CA ILE A 199 -17.15 7.88 -20.41
C ILE A 199 -15.67 7.91 -20.75
N ASN A 200 -15.28 8.58 -21.84
CA ASN A 200 -13.89 8.54 -22.31
C ASN A 200 -13.45 9.76 -23.13
N ASN A 201 -12.23 9.69 -23.69
CA ASN A 201 -11.68 10.69 -24.61
C ASN A 201 -11.64 12.12 -24.01
N ALA A 202 -11.14 12.26 -22.78
CA ALA A 202 -11.03 13.52 -22.05
C ALA A 202 -12.37 14.26 -21.81
N ALA A 203 -13.48 13.52 -21.76
CA ALA A 203 -14.78 14.05 -21.33
C ALA A 203 -14.71 14.74 -19.96
N THR A 204 -15.51 15.79 -19.79
CA THR A 204 -15.86 16.37 -18.48
C THR A 204 -17.34 16.09 -18.25
N VAL A 205 -17.71 15.37 -17.19
CA VAL A 205 -19.11 15.03 -16.92
C VAL A 205 -19.45 15.32 -15.46
N ALA A 206 -20.37 16.24 -15.22
CA ALA A 206 -20.96 16.49 -13.90
C ALA A 206 -22.42 16.06 -13.90
N VAL A 207 -22.82 15.27 -12.91
CA VAL A 207 -24.17 14.72 -12.79
C VAL A 207 -24.69 14.88 -11.37
N THR A 208 -25.86 15.49 -11.24
CA THR A 208 -26.61 15.61 -9.97
C THR A 208 -28.05 15.10 -10.15
N GLY A 209 -28.51 14.25 -9.23
CA GLY A 209 -29.92 13.88 -9.10
C GLY A 209 -30.44 14.07 -7.67
N SER A 210 -31.69 13.67 -7.41
CA SER A 210 -32.29 13.68 -6.06
C SER A 210 -32.60 12.28 -5.50
N GLU A 211 -32.34 11.23 -6.26
CA GLU A 211 -32.26 9.83 -5.79
C GLU A 211 -30.97 9.20 -6.29
N TYR A 212 -30.68 9.33 -7.59
CA TYR A 212 -29.41 8.90 -8.16
C TYR A 212 -28.73 10.03 -8.92
N GLY A 213 -27.44 10.29 -8.68
CA GLY A 213 -26.65 11.07 -9.63
C GLY A 213 -26.55 10.29 -10.93
N LEU A 214 -25.89 9.14 -10.87
CA LEU A 214 -25.78 8.15 -11.93
C LEU A 214 -26.44 6.83 -11.52
N HIS A 215 -27.21 6.21 -12.42
CA HIS A 215 -27.70 4.83 -12.29
C HIS A 215 -27.44 4.06 -13.59
N VAL A 216 -26.63 3.00 -13.50
CA VAL A 216 -26.29 2.10 -14.63
C VAL A 216 -26.74 0.68 -14.29
N ALA A 217 -27.63 0.10 -15.09
CA ALA A 217 -28.12 -1.27 -14.90
C ALA A 217 -27.16 -2.35 -15.45
N GLY A 218 -26.24 -1.96 -16.33
CA GLY A 218 -25.06 -2.73 -16.74
C GLY A 218 -23.79 -2.32 -15.99
N SER A 219 -22.64 -2.42 -16.66
CA SER A 219 -21.34 -2.01 -16.10
C SER A 219 -20.97 -0.58 -16.51
N ALA A 220 -20.12 0.08 -15.73
CA ALA A 220 -19.61 1.43 -16.02
C ALA A 220 -18.10 1.40 -16.28
N ASN A 221 -17.66 1.98 -17.39
CA ASN A 221 -16.26 2.04 -17.79
C ASN A 221 -15.84 3.50 -18.07
N ILE A 222 -15.14 4.10 -17.11
CA ILE A 222 -14.74 5.51 -17.13
C ILE A 222 -13.22 5.54 -17.35
N THR A 223 -12.78 5.85 -18.57
CA THR A 223 -11.39 5.69 -19.01
C THR A 223 -10.86 6.93 -19.72
N ASP A 224 -9.67 7.40 -19.34
CA ASP A 224 -9.03 8.58 -19.95
C ASP A 224 -9.95 9.83 -19.93
N ALA A 225 -10.85 9.94 -18.95
CA ALA A 225 -11.73 11.09 -18.77
C ALA A 225 -10.98 12.23 -18.06
N ARG A 226 -11.35 13.48 -18.34
CA ARG A 226 -10.72 14.64 -17.71
C ARG A 226 -11.22 14.82 -16.28
N GLN A 227 -12.54 14.86 -16.11
CA GLN A 227 -13.15 14.97 -14.79
C GLN A 227 -14.52 14.30 -14.82
N VAL A 228 -14.84 13.50 -13.81
CA VAL A 228 -16.23 13.06 -13.58
C VAL A 228 -16.67 13.42 -12.17
N LYS A 229 -17.86 14.02 -12.06
CA LYS A 229 -18.52 14.31 -10.79
C LYS A 229 -19.87 13.62 -10.75
N PHE A 230 -20.09 12.86 -9.69
CA PHE A 230 -21.38 12.26 -9.38
C PHE A 230 -21.88 12.80 -8.03
N GLY A 231 -23.16 13.16 -7.97
CA GLY A 231 -23.72 13.66 -6.72
C GLY A 231 -25.23 13.54 -6.59
N THR A 232 -25.68 13.65 -5.36
CA THR A 232 -27.10 13.75 -4.99
C THR A 232 -27.35 15.03 -4.19
N GLU A 233 -28.45 15.71 -4.49
CA GLU A 233 -28.96 16.85 -3.73
C GLU A 233 -30.40 16.55 -3.29
N ASN A 234 -30.71 16.82 -2.01
CA ASN A 234 -32.00 16.46 -1.40
C ASN A 234 -32.34 14.95 -1.46
N ALA A 235 -31.32 14.09 -1.33
CA ALA A 235 -31.44 12.64 -1.46
C ALA A 235 -32.55 12.03 -0.58
N SER A 236 -33.28 11.06 -1.13
CA SER A 236 -33.97 10.06 -0.32
C SER A 236 -32.94 9.20 0.43
N ALA A 237 -33.34 8.62 1.57
CA ALA A 237 -32.44 7.81 2.41
C ALA A 237 -31.93 6.50 1.77
N GLU A 238 -32.35 6.20 0.53
CA GLU A 238 -31.98 5.01 -0.24
C GLU A 238 -31.26 5.38 -1.57
N GLY A 239 -30.86 6.65 -1.73
CA GLY A 239 -30.20 7.18 -2.93
C GLY A 239 -28.67 7.10 -2.91
N ASN A 240 -28.05 7.14 -4.10
CA ASN A 240 -26.60 7.05 -4.31
C ASN A 240 -26.13 8.15 -5.28
N SER A 241 -24.95 8.74 -5.06
CA SER A 241 -24.30 9.59 -6.08
C SER A 241 -24.07 8.82 -7.36
N ALA A 242 -23.64 7.56 -7.25
CA ALA A 242 -23.57 6.62 -8.36
C ALA A 242 -23.98 5.21 -7.89
N LEU A 243 -24.83 4.54 -8.67
CA LEU A 243 -25.17 3.13 -8.54
C LEU A 243 -24.84 2.42 -9.86
N VAL A 244 -24.03 1.36 -9.78
CA VAL A 244 -23.69 0.49 -10.92
C VAL A 244 -24.07 -0.94 -10.55
N GLU A 245 -25.01 -1.53 -11.28
CA GLU A 245 -25.51 -2.90 -11.04
C GLU A 245 -24.57 -3.98 -11.64
N GLY A 246 -23.63 -3.59 -12.50
CA GLY A 246 -22.52 -4.41 -12.99
C GLY A 246 -21.19 -4.06 -12.31
N GLU A 247 -20.09 -4.19 -13.05
CA GLU A 247 -18.74 -3.79 -12.62
C GLU A 247 -18.52 -2.28 -12.84
N ALA A 248 -17.69 -1.66 -11.99
CA ALA A 248 -17.32 -0.26 -12.10
C ALA A 248 -15.80 -0.14 -12.30
N MET A 249 -15.37 0.39 -13.45
CA MET A 249 -13.97 0.66 -13.78
C MET A 249 -13.75 2.17 -13.90
N ILE A 250 -12.79 2.69 -13.14
CA ILE A 250 -12.23 4.04 -13.24
C ILE A 250 -10.75 3.88 -13.54
N SER A 251 -10.28 4.33 -14.71
CA SER A 251 -8.87 4.19 -15.09
C SER A 251 -8.32 5.40 -15.83
N GLY A 252 -7.19 5.95 -15.39
CA GLY A 252 -6.54 7.10 -16.04
C GLY A 252 -7.37 8.39 -16.02
N VAL A 253 -8.22 8.59 -15.01
CA VAL A 253 -9.09 9.77 -14.88
C VAL A 253 -8.39 10.84 -14.04
N GLU A 254 -8.25 12.07 -14.55
CA GLU A 254 -7.49 13.12 -13.83
C GLU A 254 -8.11 13.42 -12.45
N GLU A 255 -9.45 13.49 -12.38
CA GLU A 255 -10.21 13.77 -11.14
C GLU A 255 -11.62 13.14 -11.13
N VAL A 256 -11.94 12.43 -10.05
CA VAL A 256 -13.26 11.87 -9.73
C VAL A 256 -13.77 12.51 -8.44
N ILE A 257 -15.01 13.00 -8.45
CA ILE A 257 -15.63 13.68 -7.30
C ILE A 257 -16.98 13.05 -6.98
N ILE A 258 -17.16 12.54 -5.76
CA ILE A 258 -18.41 11.98 -5.24
C ILE A 258 -18.93 12.87 -4.10
N THR A 259 -20.17 13.36 -4.18
CA THR A 259 -20.73 14.30 -3.19
C THR A 259 -22.20 14.05 -2.87
N GLY A 260 -22.56 14.01 -1.58
CA GLY A 260 -23.94 13.89 -1.11
C GLY A 260 -24.26 12.48 -0.60
N SER A 261 -24.15 11.48 -1.46
CA SER A 261 -24.34 10.06 -1.09
C SER A 261 -23.27 9.15 -1.71
N ALA A 262 -23.31 7.87 -1.38
CA ALA A 262 -22.36 6.85 -1.81
C ALA A 262 -22.11 6.72 -3.32
N PHE A 263 -20.97 6.14 -3.68
CA PHE A 263 -20.80 5.36 -4.91
C PHE A 263 -20.87 3.85 -4.56
N GLU A 264 -21.85 3.14 -5.13
CA GLU A 264 -22.05 1.70 -4.96
C GLU A 264 -21.89 0.93 -6.28
N SER A 265 -21.20 -0.20 -6.22
CA SER A 265 -21.06 -1.20 -7.29
C SER A 265 -21.58 -2.57 -6.81
N ARG A 266 -22.54 -3.17 -7.52
CA ARG A 266 -22.98 -4.55 -7.25
C ARG A 266 -21.99 -5.60 -7.78
N GLY A 267 -21.10 -5.20 -8.68
CA GLY A 267 -19.94 -5.96 -9.12
C GLY A 267 -18.68 -5.60 -8.34
N GLN A 268 -17.54 -5.84 -8.97
CA GLN A 268 -16.24 -5.34 -8.53
C GLN A 268 -16.14 -3.83 -8.83
N MET A 269 -15.38 -3.10 -8.02
CA MET A 269 -14.96 -1.72 -8.29
C MET A 269 -13.45 -1.66 -8.47
N THR A 270 -12.98 -1.09 -9.57
CA THR A 270 -11.55 -0.89 -9.86
C THR A 270 -11.26 0.59 -10.06
N ILE A 271 -10.23 1.10 -9.38
CA ILE A 271 -9.73 2.46 -9.46
C ILE A 271 -8.23 2.37 -9.77
N ALA A 272 -7.83 2.72 -10.99
CA ALA A 272 -6.46 2.60 -11.47
C ALA A 272 -5.94 3.95 -12.01
N ALA A 273 -4.69 4.32 -11.69
CA ALA A 273 -4.04 5.55 -12.16
C ALA A 273 -4.92 6.82 -12.12
N SER A 274 -5.73 6.98 -11.07
CA SER A 274 -6.77 8.02 -10.99
C SER A 274 -6.80 8.73 -9.63
N THR A 275 -7.27 9.98 -9.61
CA THR A 275 -7.56 10.72 -8.36
C THR A 275 -9.04 10.63 -8.04
N LEU A 276 -9.43 10.11 -6.87
CA LEU A 276 -10.81 10.07 -6.41
C LEU A 276 -10.97 10.77 -5.06
N THR A 277 -11.99 11.62 -4.97
CA THR A 277 -12.43 12.27 -3.72
C THR A 277 -13.90 11.98 -3.45
N ALA A 278 -14.23 11.57 -2.23
CA ALA A 278 -15.60 11.30 -1.80
C ALA A 278 -15.86 11.89 -0.40
N SER A 279 -16.66 12.95 -0.32
CA SER A 279 -17.00 13.61 0.95
C SER A 279 -18.50 13.49 1.18
N ILE A 280 -18.89 12.53 2.02
CA ILE A 280 -20.29 12.13 2.21
C ILE A 280 -20.73 12.48 3.63
N ASP A 281 -21.85 13.19 3.76
CA ASP A 281 -22.36 13.67 5.06
C ASP A 281 -23.57 12.87 5.58
N ASP A 282 -24.35 12.25 4.69
CA ASP A 282 -25.70 11.70 4.99
C ASP A 282 -25.91 10.23 4.53
N SER A 283 -24.85 9.47 4.23
CA SER A 283 -24.94 8.05 3.81
C SER A 283 -24.10 7.14 4.70
N ASP A 284 -24.44 5.84 4.72
CA ASP A 284 -23.73 4.83 5.50
C ASP A 284 -22.35 4.47 4.90
N TRP A 285 -22.07 4.85 3.65
CA TRP A 285 -20.76 4.62 3.03
C TRP A 285 -20.37 5.69 2.00
N ALA A 286 -19.07 5.82 1.72
CA ALA A 286 -18.58 6.64 0.61
C ALA A 286 -18.33 5.79 -0.64
N LEU A 287 -17.63 4.67 -0.50
CA LEU A 287 -17.40 3.67 -1.54
C LEU A 287 -17.87 2.30 -1.05
N TYR A 288 -18.69 1.60 -1.84
CA TYR A 288 -19.12 0.24 -1.51
C TYR A 288 -19.12 -0.67 -2.76
N ALA A 289 -18.53 -1.85 -2.64
CA ALA A 289 -18.58 -2.87 -3.69
C ALA A 289 -18.98 -4.25 -3.15
N HIS A 290 -19.88 -4.95 -3.84
CA HIS A 290 -20.39 -6.26 -3.41
C HIS A 290 -19.50 -7.45 -3.80
N GLN A 291 -18.52 -7.27 -4.69
CA GLN A 291 -17.64 -8.36 -5.19
C GLN A 291 -16.14 -8.02 -5.16
N GLY A 292 -15.75 -6.95 -4.48
CA GLY A 292 -14.36 -6.56 -4.26
C GLY A 292 -14.02 -5.14 -4.72
N ILE A 293 -12.92 -4.61 -4.19
CA ILE A 293 -12.35 -3.30 -4.54
C ILE A 293 -10.87 -3.47 -4.91
N GLU A 294 -10.45 -2.93 -6.04
CA GLU A 294 -9.03 -2.83 -6.42
C GLU A 294 -8.65 -1.35 -6.60
N ILE A 295 -7.65 -0.88 -5.86
CA ILE A 295 -7.07 0.47 -5.97
C ILE A 295 -5.60 0.29 -6.37
N THR A 296 -5.24 0.67 -7.60
CA THR A 296 -3.98 0.28 -8.24
C THR A 296 -3.31 1.41 -9.04
N ASP A 297 -2.10 1.14 -9.55
CA ASP A 297 -1.41 1.93 -10.58
C ASP A 297 -1.15 3.41 -10.23
N GLY A 298 -0.79 3.74 -8.98
CA GLY A 298 -0.52 5.12 -8.58
C GLY A 298 -1.77 5.95 -8.28
N SER A 299 -2.88 5.30 -7.90
CA SER A 299 -4.13 6.01 -7.58
C SER A 299 -4.03 6.77 -6.26
N PHE A 300 -4.76 7.88 -6.17
CA PHE A 300 -4.97 8.63 -4.93
C PHE A 300 -6.47 8.62 -4.60
N VAL A 301 -6.84 8.05 -3.45
CA VAL A 301 -8.24 7.96 -3.01
C VAL A 301 -8.39 8.60 -1.63
N GLU A 302 -9.17 9.68 -1.54
CA GLU A 302 -9.54 10.32 -0.28
C GLU A 302 -11.06 10.25 -0.07
N ALA A 303 -11.50 9.59 1.01
CA ALA A 303 -12.90 9.34 1.29
C ALA A 303 -13.29 9.62 2.75
N SER A 304 -14.52 10.08 2.98
CA SER A 304 -15.12 10.23 4.31
C SER A 304 -16.63 9.95 4.33
N SER A 305 -17.13 9.37 5.44
CA SER A 305 -18.56 9.09 5.64
C SER A 305 -18.96 8.91 7.11
N PRO A 306 -20.25 9.08 7.47
CA PRO A 306 -20.82 8.79 8.79
C PRO A 306 -20.68 7.36 9.34
N ARG A 307 -20.44 6.34 8.51
CA ARG A 307 -20.23 4.95 8.99
C ARG A 307 -19.06 4.26 8.31
N ASN A 308 -19.29 3.46 7.28
CA ASN A 308 -18.30 2.59 6.66
C ASN A 308 -17.72 3.27 5.42
N VAL A 309 -16.59 3.96 5.56
CA VAL A 309 -16.11 4.86 4.51
C VAL A 309 -15.79 4.13 3.21
N ILE A 310 -14.97 3.08 3.29
CA ILE A 310 -14.71 2.16 2.17
C ILE A 310 -15.11 0.76 2.63
N GLU A 311 -16.17 0.20 2.04
CA GLU A 311 -16.67 -1.15 2.36
C GLU A 311 -16.57 -2.09 1.16
N THR A 312 -16.20 -3.35 1.39
CA THR A 312 -16.40 -4.40 0.39
C THR A 312 -16.72 -5.77 0.96
N ASN A 313 -17.48 -6.54 0.18
CA ASN A 313 -17.59 -7.99 0.34
C ASN A 313 -16.62 -8.68 -0.62
N GLY A 314 -15.90 -9.70 -0.14
CA GLY A 314 -14.87 -10.39 -0.92
C GLY A 314 -13.50 -9.77 -0.73
N HIS A 315 -12.79 -9.48 -1.83
CA HIS A 315 -11.38 -9.09 -1.82
C HIS A 315 -11.19 -7.57 -1.94
N MET A 316 -10.28 -7.01 -1.14
CA MET A 316 -9.75 -5.65 -1.34
C MET A 316 -8.26 -5.70 -1.63
N LEU A 317 -7.83 -5.11 -2.75
CA LEU A 317 -6.41 -4.83 -3.05
C LEU A 317 -6.17 -3.33 -3.04
N ILE A 318 -5.14 -2.91 -2.33
CA ILE A 318 -4.56 -1.57 -2.43
C ILE A 318 -3.10 -1.76 -2.84
N GLN A 319 -2.73 -1.42 -4.07
CA GLN A 319 -1.40 -1.64 -4.63
C GLN A 319 -0.82 -0.37 -5.25
N ASP A 320 0.46 -0.09 -5.00
CA ASP A 320 1.20 1.04 -5.58
C ASP A 320 0.44 2.39 -5.47
N SER A 321 -0.34 2.60 -4.40
CA SER A 321 -1.36 3.67 -4.31
C SER A 321 -1.43 4.35 -2.93
N ASP A 322 -2.01 5.54 -2.91
CA ASP A 322 -2.28 6.34 -1.70
C ASP A 322 -3.77 6.31 -1.36
N VAL A 323 -4.15 5.80 -0.18
CA VAL A 323 -5.55 5.72 0.28
C VAL A 323 -5.71 6.40 1.64
N ARG A 324 -6.67 7.32 1.75
CA ARG A 324 -7.10 7.96 2.99
C ARG A 324 -8.61 7.78 3.18
N ALA A 325 -8.99 7.11 4.26
CA ALA A 325 -10.38 6.94 4.67
C ALA A 325 -10.58 7.51 6.08
N GLU A 326 -11.58 8.38 6.26
CA GLU A 326 -11.85 9.08 7.52
C GLU A 326 -13.34 8.95 7.92
N GLY A 327 -13.61 8.16 8.96
CA GLY A 327 -14.94 7.97 9.54
C GLY A 327 -15.38 9.19 10.33
N ILE A 328 -16.68 9.48 10.33
CA ILE A 328 -17.28 10.63 11.00
C ILE A 328 -18.37 10.12 11.95
N GLY A 329 -18.33 10.43 13.24
CA GLY A 329 -19.40 10.04 14.17
C GLY A 329 -19.34 8.58 14.69
N GLU A 330 -20.33 8.27 15.52
CA GLU A 330 -20.43 7.02 16.31
C GLU A 330 -20.55 5.78 15.41
N GLU A 331 -19.97 4.65 15.83
CA GLU A 331 -19.97 3.36 15.10
C GLU A 331 -19.27 3.38 13.72
N SER A 332 -18.54 4.45 13.37
CA SER A 332 -17.84 4.56 12.09
C SER A 332 -16.62 3.62 11.93
N THR A 333 -16.44 3.10 10.72
CA THR A 333 -15.31 2.25 10.31
C THR A 333 -14.66 2.82 9.05
N ALA A 334 -13.36 3.12 9.06
CA ALA A 334 -12.72 3.73 7.89
C ALA A 334 -12.53 2.74 6.72
N ILE A 335 -12.06 1.51 6.98
CA ILE A 335 -11.99 0.46 5.95
C ILE A 335 -12.65 -0.81 6.51
N PHE A 336 -13.68 -1.31 5.83
CA PHE A 336 -14.35 -2.57 6.18
C PHE A 336 -14.29 -3.58 5.03
N VAL A 337 -13.65 -4.73 5.26
CA VAL A 337 -13.53 -5.82 4.30
C VAL A 337 -14.16 -7.09 4.89
N SER A 338 -15.30 -7.49 4.34
CA SER A 338 -15.91 -8.81 4.59
C SER A 338 -15.32 -9.84 3.63
N GLY A 339 -14.03 -10.13 3.83
CA GLY A 339 -13.22 -11.10 3.12
C GLY A 339 -11.74 -10.76 3.33
N ASP A 340 -10.93 -10.80 2.26
CA ASP A 340 -9.47 -10.69 2.36
C ASP A 340 -8.97 -9.31 1.88
N LEU A 341 -8.09 -8.68 2.66
CA LEU A 341 -7.47 -7.37 2.38
C LEU A 341 -5.98 -7.53 2.11
N THR A 342 -5.51 -7.06 0.96
CA THR A 342 -4.09 -6.99 0.60
C THR A 342 -3.66 -5.53 0.43
N ILE A 343 -2.58 -5.12 1.08
CA ILE A 343 -1.95 -3.81 0.92
C ILE A 343 -0.50 -4.02 0.46
N ALA A 344 -0.19 -3.63 -0.77
CA ALA A 344 1.10 -3.83 -1.42
C ALA A 344 1.72 -2.48 -1.81
N ASP A 345 2.95 -2.20 -1.37
CA ASP A 345 3.73 -1.01 -1.79
C ASP A 345 2.93 0.32 -1.74
N SER A 346 2.05 0.46 -0.74
CA SER A 346 1.01 1.52 -0.68
C SER A 346 0.99 2.27 0.64
N ASN A 347 0.57 3.54 0.62
CA ASN A 347 0.28 4.32 1.82
C ASN A 347 -1.21 4.26 2.15
N VAL A 348 -1.58 3.70 3.30
CA VAL A 348 -2.98 3.60 3.76
C VAL A 348 -3.17 4.30 5.09
N THR A 349 -4.12 5.25 5.13
CA THR A 349 -4.52 5.99 6.34
C THR A 349 -6.00 5.74 6.60
N ALA A 350 -6.33 4.97 7.63
CA ALA A 350 -7.68 4.55 7.97
C ALA A 350 -8.05 5.01 9.39
N LEU A 351 -8.80 6.11 9.49
CA LEU A 351 -9.05 6.82 10.74
C LEU A 351 -10.55 6.76 11.09
N GLY A 352 -10.92 6.03 12.14
CA GLY A 352 -12.23 6.21 12.79
C GLY A 352 -12.27 7.53 13.57
N ASP A 353 -13.47 8.09 13.79
CA ASP A 353 -13.60 9.35 14.53
C ASP A 353 -13.13 9.17 16.00
N GLU A 354 -12.08 9.90 16.39
CA GLU A 354 -11.52 9.87 17.75
C GLU A 354 -12.40 10.59 18.79
N ALA A 355 -13.33 11.46 18.36
CA ALA A 355 -14.13 12.28 19.26
C ALA A 355 -15.33 11.53 19.87
N VAL A 356 -15.61 10.32 19.38
CA VAL A 356 -16.82 9.53 19.64
C VAL A 356 -16.49 8.07 19.92
N ALA A 357 -17.46 7.33 20.45
CA ALA A 357 -17.25 5.94 20.88
C ALA A 357 -17.48 4.93 19.73
N ASP A 358 -16.94 3.73 19.95
CA ASP A 358 -17.17 2.53 19.15
C ASP A 358 -16.69 2.60 17.67
N THR A 359 -15.66 3.41 17.37
CA THR A 359 -15.12 3.58 16.00
C THR A 359 -13.92 2.66 15.69
N VAL A 360 -13.72 2.31 14.42
CA VAL A 360 -12.68 1.38 13.96
C VAL A 360 -11.86 1.94 12.78
N GLY A 361 -10.55 1.73 12.79
CA GLY A 361 -9.70 2.07 11.64
C GLY A 361 -9.91 1.07 10.49
N ILE A 362 -9.37 -0.14 10.65
CA ILE A 362 -9.51 -1.24 9.68
C ILE A 362 -10.28 -2.38 10.33
N PHE A 363 -11.35 -2.85 9.68
CA PHE A 363 -12.10 -4.03 10.07
C PHE A 363 -12.00 -5.09 8.96
N VAL A 364 -11.42 -6.25 9.27
CA VAL A 364 -11.42 -7.43 8.40
C VAL A 364 -12.31 -8.51 9.02
N ARG A 365 -13.16 -9.13 8.20
CA ARG A 365 -14.11 -10.16 8.64
C ARG A 365 -14.11 -11.34 7.68
N ALA A 366 -13.92 -12.55 8.23
CA ALA A 366 -14.11 -13.78 7.47
C ALA A 366 -15.57 -13.90 6.99
N ALA A 367 -15.75 -14.10 5.68
CA ALA A 367 -17.06 -14.17 5.06
C ALA A 367 -17.59 -15.61 5.11
N SER A 368 -18.56 -15.84 6.00
CA SER A 368 -19.14 -17.16 6.31
C SER A 368 -19.64 -17.87 5.05
N GLY A 369 -19.12 -19.07 4.78
CA GLY A 369 -19.49 -19.88 3.61
C GLY A 369 -18.87 -19.46 2.28
N SER A 370 -17.82 -18.61 2.30
CA SER A 370 -17.00 -18.27 1.14
C SER A 370 -15.59 -18.88 1.25
N ASP A 371 -14.78 -18.72 0.20
CA ASP A 371 -13.36 -19.10 0.22
C ASP A 371 -12.46 -18.04 0.92
N TYR A 372 -13.00 -16.86 1.28
CA TYR A 372 -12.25 -15.77 1.92
C TYR A 372 -12.08 -16.00 3.42
N ALA A 373 -10.83 -16.04 3.87
CA ALA A 373 -10.48 -16.44 5.23
C ALA A 373 -10.53 -15.29 6.25
N GLY A 374 -10.69 -14.03 5.80
CA GLY A 374 -10.62 -12.86 6.65
C GLY A 374 -9.18 -12.38 6.88
N THR A 375 -8.31 -12.48 5.87
CA THR A 375 -6.87 -12.18 6.01
C THR A 375 -6.55 -10.71 5.79
N LEU A 376 -5.53 -10.21 6.49
CA LEU A 376 -4.80 -9.00 6.12
C LEU A 376 -3.40 -9.40 5.65
N THR A 377 -3.10 -9.14 4.39
CA THR A 377 -1.80 -9.37 3.76
C THR A 377 -1.11 -8.03 3.53
N LEU A 378 0.17 -7.95 3.88
CA LEU A 378 1.02 -6.77 3.66
C LEU A 378 2.22 -7.21 2.80
N GLU A 379 2.37 -6.62 1.61
CA GLU A 379 3.41 -6.99 0.64
C GLU A 379 4.29 -5.79 0.26
N GLY A 380 5.58 -6.05 -0.01
CA GLY A 380 6.53 -5.00 -0.38
C GLY A 380 6.85 -4.04 0.77
N GLU A 381 6.78 -2.73 0.52
CA GLU A 381 7.02 -1.64 1.48
C GLU A 381 5.74 -0.84 1.81
N PRO A 382 4.68 -1.43 2.39
CA PRO A 382 3.44 -0.72 2.68
C PRO A 382 3.56 0.10 3.98
N TYR A 383 2.95 1.28 3.98
CA TYR A 383 2.88 2.16 5.13
C TYR A 383 1.42 2.32 5.58
N VAL A 384 1.08 1.71 6.73
CA VAL A 384 -0.31 1.72 7.23
C VAL A 384 -0.40 2.52 8.52
N VAL A 385 -1.36 3.44 8.59
CA VAL A 385 -1.78 4.17 9.79
C VAL A 385 -3.25 3.86 10.05
N ALA A 386 -3.55 3.23 11.19
CA ALA A 386 -4.91 2.93 11.60
C ALA A 386 -5.23 3.46 13.01
N GLU A 387 -6.39 4.10 13.16
CA GLU A 387 -6.86 4.76 14.40
C GLU A 387 -8.37 4.51 14.59
N GLY A 388 -8.83 4.37 15.84
CA GLY A 388 -10.24 4.11 16.17
C GLY A 388 -10.47 3.91 17.67
N SER A 389 -11.61 4.37 18.18
CA SER A 389 -11.93 4.39 19.62
C SER A 389 -12.43 3.06 20.20
N LEU A 390 -12.77 2.09 19.35
CA LEU A 390 -12.91 0.68 19.71
C LEU A 390 -11.62 -0.10 19.45
N ALA A 391 -11.10 0.01 18.23
CA ALA A 391 -9.89 -0.68 17.78
C ALA A 391 -9.26 0.05 16.59
N ALA A 392 -7.93 0.11 16.53
CA ALA A 392 -7.23 0.52 15.31
C ALA A 392 -7.42 -0.52 14.20
N ILE A 393 -7.27 -1.81 14.52
CA ILE A 393 -7.54 -2.94 13.61
C ILE A 393 -8.39 -3.98 14.34
N LEU A 394 -9.43 -4.47 13.68
CA LEU A 394 -10.37 -5.47 14.17
C LEU A 394 -10.42 -6.67 13.22
N PHE A 395 -10.38 -7.89 13.78
CA PHE A 395 -10.62 -9.14 13.05
C PHE A 395 -11.85 -9.86 13.63
N THR A 396 -12.77 -10.34 12.80
CA THR A 396 -13.88 -11.21 13.25
C THR A 396 -14.18 -12.37 12.31
N SER A 397 -14.82 -13.40 12.85
CA SER A 397 -15.18 -14.66 12.16
C SER A 397 -16.32 -15.32 12.92
N SER A 398 -17.09 -16.23 12.30
CA SER A 398 -18.09 -17.01 13.04
C SER A 398 -17.44 -18.24 13.68
N ALA A 399 -18.03 -18.74 14.77
CA ALA A 399 -17.47 -19.86 15.53
C ALA A 399 -17.45 -21.21 14.77
N GLU A 400 -18.20 -21.33 13.66
CA GLU A 400 -18.21 -22.52 12.80
C GLU A 400 -17.12 -22.47 11.71
N ASP A 401 -16.57 -21.28 11.39
CA ASP A 401 -15.57 -21.11 10.33
C ASP A 401 -14.14 -21.57 10.74
N TRP A 402 -13.91 -21.81 12.04
CA TRP A 402 -12.60 -22.26 12.58
C TRP A 402 -12.35 -23.77 12.46
N GLU A 403 -13.34 -24.59 12.06
CA GLU A 403 -13.15 -26.03 11.82
C GLU A 403 -12.44 -26.33 10.48
N GLY A 404 -11.27 -25.73 10.26
CA GLY A 404 -10.37 -26.09 9.16
C GLY A 404 -9.55 -24.94 8.57
N ASN A 405 -10.03 -23.70 8.71
CA ASN A 405 -9.35 -22.52 8.18
C ASN A 405 -8.55 -21.83 9.29
N HIS A 406 -7.23 -21.79 9.12
CA HIS A 406 -6.35 -20.99 9.96
C HIS A 406 -6.45 -19.52 9.51
N VAL A 407 -6.45 -18.58 10.45
CA VAL A 407 -6.07 -17.20 10.14
C VAL A 407 -4.57 -17.22 9.79
N VAL A 408 -4.28 -17.42 8.51
CA VAL A 408 -2.91 -17.31 7.99
C VAL A 408 -2.67 -15.83 7.74
N LEU A 409 -2.12 -15.16 8.74
CA LEU A 409 -1.21 -14.07 8.44
C LEU A 409 -0.02 -14.74 7.76
N ASP A 410 0.14 -14.51 6.44
CA ASP A 410 1.32 -14.95 5.68
C ASP A 410 2.24 -13.75 5.46
N PRO A 411 2.99 -13.30 6.50
CA PRO A 411 4.08 -12.39 6.26
C PRO A 411 5.15 -13.14 5.46
N ALA A 412 5.25 -12.80 4.18
CA ALA A 412 6.53 -12.82 3.46
C ALA A 412 7.54 -11.79 4.04
N ILE A 413 7.19 -11.15 5.17
CA ILE A 413 8.03 -10.31 6.01
C ILE A 413 8.88 -11.20 6.93
N GLY A 414 10.20 -11.09 6.80
CA GLY A 414 11.13 -11.70 7.74
C GLY A 414 11.01 -11.10 9.15
N VAL A 415 10.32 -11.81 10.04
CA VAL A 415 10.43 -11.73 11.51
C VAL A 415 11.92 -11.68 11.89
N ILE A 416 12.46 -10.97 12.90
CA ILE A 416 12.02 -10.60 14.26
C ILE A 416 12.84 -9.31 14.65
N GLU A 417 12.53 -8.40 15.58
CA GLU A 417 11.76 -8.26 16.83
C GLU A 417 11.25 -6.79 16.94
N GLY A 418 10.14 -6.34 17.57
CA GLY A 418 8.96 -6.95 18.25
C GLY A 418 7.86 -5.85 18.44
N GLY A 419 7.11 -5.67 19.54
CA GLY A 419 7.01 -6.39 20.82
C GLY A 419 5.91 -7.45 20.86
N MET A 420 6.08 -8.42 21.75
CA MET A 420 5.40 -9.73 21.68
C MET A 420 4.19 -9.86 22.61
N LEU A 421 3.00 -10.10 22.06
CA LEU A 421 1.87 -10.69 22.79
C LEU A 421 1.69 -12.16 22.38
N THR A 422 2.17 -13.09 23.20
CA THR A 422 1.91 -14.53 23.00
C THR A 422 0.60 -14.92 23.69
N TYR A 423 -0.31 -15.57 22.96
CA TYR A 423 -1.39 -16.37 23.56
C TYR A 423 -1.47 -17.74 22.88
N ALA A 424 -1.79 -18.76 23.68
CA ALA A 424 -2.07 -20.11 23.21
C ALA A 424 -3.48 -20.48 23.65
N GLU A 425 -4.27 -21.06 22.75
CA GLU A 425 -5.60 -21.56 23.09
C GLU A 425 -5.56 -22.42 24.36
N ARG A 426 -6.40 -22.05 25.33
CA ARG A 426 -6.79 -23.00 26.35
C ARG A 426 -7.92 -23.86 25.81
N SER A 427 -7.65 -25.14 25.58
CA SER A 427 -8.71 -26.12 25.32
C SER A 427 -9.79 -26.03 26.40
N LEU A 428 -11.00 -25.62 26.03
CA LEU A 428 -12.18 -25.99 26.80
C LEU A 428 -12.37 -27.50 26.64
N PRO A 429 -12.69 -28.24 27.70
CA PRO A 429 -12.96 -29.65 27.57
C PRO A 429 -14.23 -29.84 26.72
N ASP A 430 -14.21 -30.82 25.81
CA ASP A 430 -15.42 -31.48 25.31
C ASP A 430 -16.39 -31.67 26.50
N PRO A 431 -17.70 -31.40 26.36
CA PRO A 431 -18.69 -31.67 27.42
C PRO A 431 -18.70 -33.13 27.93
N LYS A 432 -17.95 -34.05 27.31
CA LYS A 432 -17.69 -35.44 27.76
C LYS A 432 -16.23 -35.73 28.19
N GLY A 433 -15.32 -34.74 28.14
CA GLY A 433 -14.04 -34.74 28.85
C GLY A 433 -12.89 -35.52 28.22
N ASN A 434 -12.88 -35.74 26.90
CA ASN A 434 -11.71 -36.31 26.21
C ASN A 434 -10.75 -35.21 25.73
N VAL A 435 -9.45 -35.47 25.82
CA VAL A 435 -8.37 -34.54 25.42
C VAL A 435 -7.65 -35.10 24.20
N GLU A 436 -7.73 -34.45 23.05
CA GLU A 436 -6.68 -34.50 22.02
C GLU A 436 -6.77 -33.39 20.95
N ARG A 437 -5.84 -32.43 21.05
CA ARG A 437 -5.09 -31.71 19.99
C ARG A 437 -5.82 -31.01 18.80
N SER A 438 -5.74 -29.68 18.85
CA SER A 438 -5.08 -28.86 17.82
C SER A 438 -4.49 -27.61 18.49
N ASN A 439 -3.36 -27.09 17.98
CA ASN A 439 -2.73 -25.86 18.49
C ASN A 439 -2.58 -24.89 17.30
N ASN A 440 -3.26 -23.74 17.34
CA ASN A 440 -3.10 -22.68 16.34
C ASN A 440 -2.40 -21.46 16.97
N VAL A 441 -1.58 -20.76 16.17
CA VAL A 441 -0.77 -19.61 16.58
C VAL A 441 -1.04 -18.45 15.61
N MET A 442 -1.15 -17.24 16.14
CA MET A 442 -1.35 -15.99 15.39
C MET A 442 -0.38 -14.94 15.96
N SER A 443 0.13 -14.03 15.11
CA SER A 443 1.18 -13.06 15.47
C SER A 443 0.91 -11.69 14.86
N LEU A 444 0.75 -10.66 15.69
CA LEU A 444 0.46 -9.27 15.27
C LEU A 444 1.57 -8.31 15.73
N TRP A 445 1.84 -7.27 14.94
CA TRP A 445 2.90 -6.28 15.15
C TRP A 445 2.31 -4.86 15.33
N THR A 446 2.88 -4.05 16.21
CA THR A 446 2.39 -2.70 16.53
C THR A 446 3.45 -1.84 17.25
N TYR A 447 3.58 -0.57 16.85
CA TYR A 447 4.47 0.44 17.47
C TYR A 447 3.86 1.19 18.66
N ALA A 448 2.93 0.58 19.40
CA ALA A 448 2.33 1.19 20.58
C ALA A 448 3.37 1.41 21.72
N THR A 449 3.45 2.64 22.23
CA THR A 449 4.39 3.00 23.31
C THR A 449 3.94 2.55 24.71
N ASP A 450 2.71 2.04 24.84
CA ASP A 450 2.20 1.42 26.07
C ASP A 450 1.60 0.04 25.80
N LYS A 451 1.15 -0.62 26.87
CA LYS A 451 0.70 -2.01 26.86
C LYS A 451 -0.58 -2.23 26.04
N VAL A 452 -0.41 -2.76 24.83
CA VAL A 452 -1.50 -3.34 24.01
C VAL A 452 -2.07 -4.60 24.68
N THR A 453 -3.37 -4.81 24.56
CA THR A 453 -4.06 -6.03 24.99
C THR A 453 -4.99 -6.55 23.92
N ILE A 454 -4.90 -7.83 23.56
CA ILE A 454 -5.91 -8.50 22.73
C ILE A 454 -6.94 -9.17 23.66
N ASP A 455 -8.22 -9.03 23.37
CA ASP A 455 -9.30 -9.65 24.15
C ASP A 455 -9.85 -10.94 23.52
N ASP A 456 -10.83 -11.54 24.21
CA ASP A 456 -11.52 -12.78 23.80
C ASP A 456 -12.34 -12.63 22.49
N TYR A 457 -12.40 -11.44 21.89
CA TYR A 457 -13.03 -11.14 20.59
C TYR A 457 -12.00 -10.74 19.51
N TYR A 458 -10.70 -11.00 19.73
CA TYR A 458 -9.60 -10.65 18.84
C TYR A 458 -9.42 -9.13 18.61
N ARG A 459 -9.96 -8.28 19.52
CA ARG A 459 -9.84 -6.82 19.40
C ARG A 459 -8.50 -6.34 19.94
N VAL A 460 -7.81 -5.49 19.19
CA VAL A 460 -6.60 -4.79 19.66
C VAL A 460 -7.01 -3.64 20.58
N ASN A 461 -7.19 -3.93 21.87
CA ASN A 461 -7.62 -2.97 22.88
C ASN A 461 -6.44 -2.10 23.35
N GLY A 462 -6.58 -0.80 23.10
CA GLY A 462 -5.61 0.24 23.43
C GLY A 462 -6.04 1.59 22.85
N ALA A 463 -7.36 1.87 22.91
CA ALA A 463 -8.21 2.78 22.11
C ALA A 463 -7.82 4.28 21.95
N SER A 464 -6.57 4.67 22.21
CA SER A 464 -6.05 6.02 21.95
C SER A 464 -4.61 5.97 21.41
N GLN A 465 -4.23 4.88 20.76
CA GLN A 465 -2.87 4.62 20.30
C GLN A 465 -2.86 4.21 18.83
N ARG A 466 -2.34 5.14 18.02
CA ARG A 466 -2.02 4.97 16.60
C ARG A 466 -1.24 3.69 16.37
N VAL A 467 -1.81 2.76 15.60
CA VAL A 467 -1.06 1.62 15.07
C VAL A 467 -0.46 2.07 13.75
N VAL A 468 0.86 2.25 13.76
CA VAL A 468 1.66 2.25 12.53
C VAL A 468 2.07 0.81 12.25
N ILE A 469 2.08 0.41 10.98
CA ILE A 469 2.77 -0.78 10.50
C ILE A 469 3.66 -0.34 9.32
N GLY A 470 4.92 -0.75 9.37
CA GLY A 470 5.93 -0.52 8.34
C GLY A 470 7.13 -1.41 8.62
N ALA A 471 7.87 -1.79 7.57
CA ALA A 471 9.07 -2.60 7.68
C ALA A 471 10.27 -1.74 8.16
N GLU A 472 11.04 -2.25 9.12
CA GLU A 472 12.39 -1.74 9.40
C GLU A 472 13.39 -2.60 8.61
N HIS A 473 14.20 -2.00 7.74
CA HIS A 473 15.05 -2.76 6.79
C HIS A 473 16.44 -3.08 7.33
N THR A 474 16.89 -2.47 8.43
CA THR A 474 18.20 -2.75 9.02
C THR A 474 18.22 -2.62 10.55
N VAL A 475 18.57 -3.71 11.23
CA VAL A 475 18.70 -3.80 12.69
C VAL A 475 20.06 -4.41 13.05
N LEU A 476 20.65 -3.95 14.14
CA LEU A 476 21.87 -4.51 14.72
C LEU A 476 21.52 -5.32 15.97
N PHE A 477 22.05 -6.53 16.10
CA PHE A 477 22.02 -7.30 17.35
C PHE A 477 23.41 -7.35 17.96
N VAL A 478 23.56 -6.86 19.19
CA VAL A 478 24.85 -6.69 19.85
C VAL A 478 24.89 -7.51 21.14
N THR A 479 25.88 -8.39 21.27
CA THR A 479 26.17 -9.13 22.50
C THR A 479 27.55 -8.79 23.03
N ASP A 480 27.77 -8.95 24.34
CA ASP A 480 29.08 -8.97 24.96
C ASP A 480 29.19 -10.18 25.89
N ASN A 481 30.24 -10.99 25.72
CA ASN A 481 30.44 -12.27 26.40
C ASN A 481 29.27 -13.27 26.26
N GLY A 482 28.40 -13.07 25.26
CA GLY A 482 27.20 -13.87 25.00
C GLY A 482 25.93 -13.38 25.71
N ASP A 483 26.02 -12.39 26.60
CA ASP A 483 24.87 -11.65 27.12
C ASP A 483 24.56 -10.44 26.22
N PRO A 484 23.31 -9.98 26.07
CA PRO A 484 23.02 -8.89 25.14
C PRO A 484 23.48 -7.52 25.69
N ALA A 485 24.14 -6.71 24.85
CA ALA A 485 24.83 -5.49 25.26
C ALA A 485 23.87 -4.28 25.31
N THR A 486 23.65 -3.70 26.49
CA THR A 486 22.69 -2.61 26.72
C THR A 486 23.33 -1.29 27.12
N GLY A 487 22.62 -0.20 26.88
CA GLY A 487 22.98 1.15 27.29
C GLY A 487 24.01 1.86 26.41
N LEU A 488 24.29 1.36 25.19
CA LEU A 488 25.19 2.00 24.23
C LEU A 488 24.51 3.24 23.63
N LYS A 489 25.27 4.33 23.47
CA LYS A 489 24.74 5.70 23.20
C LYS A 489 25.21 6.30 21.89
N SER A 490 26.11 5.62 21.19
CA SER A 490 26.87 6.12 20.06
C SER A 490 27.21 4.97 19.11
N ILE A 491 26.19 4.22 18.70
CA ILE A 491 26.31 3.34 17.53
C ILE A 491 25.95 4.14 16.28
N LYS A 492 26.79 4.05 15.24
CA LYS A 492 26.52 4.68 13.94
C LYS A 492 26.93 3.78 12.78
N ALA A 493 26.21 3.88 11.68
CA ALA A 493 26.66 3.43 10.36
C ALA A 493 27.20 4.62 9.57
N ILE A 494 28.39 4.48 9.00
CA ILE A 494 29.08 5.50 8.22
C ILE A 494 29.17 5.01 6.77
N ALA A 495 28.52 5.74 5.86
CA ALA A 495 28.57 5.45 4.43
C ALA A 495 29.92 5.85 3.81
N ALA A 496 30.24 5.28 2.64
CA ALA A 496 31.48 5.56 1.92
C ALA A 496 31.67 7.04 1.48
N ASP A 497 30.62 7.87 1.53
CA ASP A 497 30.68 9.31 1.29
C ASP A 497 30.85 10.16 2.57
N GLY A 498 30.87 9.51 3.74
CA GLY A 498 30.95 10.14 5.06
C GLY A 498 29.60 10.48 5.69
N THR A 499 28.47 10.06 5.12
CA THR A 499 27.15 10.24 5.74
C THR A 499 27.00 9.33 6.96
N GLU A 500 26.72 9.94 8.12
CA GLU A 500 26.49 9.23 9.40
C GLU A 500 25.00 8.98 9.63
N TYR A 501 24.66 7.75 10.02
CA TYR A 501 23.33 7.31 10.45
C TYR A 501 23.46 6.78 11.88
N ALA A 502 22.81 7.42 12.85
CA ALA A 502 22.85 6.96 14.24
C ALA A 502 21.83 5.83 14.45
N ALA A 503 22.22 4.82 15.24
CA ALA A 503 21.30 3.80 15.77
C ALA A 503 20.91 4.12 17.22
N GLU A 504 19.70 3.75 17.60
CA GLU A 504 19.16 3.90 18.95
C GLU A 504 18.87 2.52 19.56
N GLU A 505 19.12 2.36 20.87
CA GLU A 505 18.81 1.13 21.62
C GLU A 505 17.32 0.82 21.58
N TRP A 506 16.96 -0.46 21.59
CA TRP A 506 15.57 -0.90 21.67
C TRP A 506 15.01 -0.74 23.10
N LEU A 507 14.60 0.49 23.44
CA LEU A 507 14.28 0.94 24.81
C LEU A 507 13.02 0.34 25.46
N ASP A 508 12.25 -0.54 24.80
CA ASP A 508 11.05 -1.16 25.40
C ASP A 508 11.37 -2.31 26.39
N GLY A 509 12.63 -2.78 26.40
CA GLY A 509 13.11 -3.83 27.30
C GLY A 509 12.75 -5.27 26.91
N SER A 510 12.07 -5.48 25.78
CA SER A 510 11.86 -6.81 25.20
C SER A 510 13.02 -7.29 24.32
N HIS A 511 13.76 -6.37 23.69
CA HIS A 511 14.86 -6.68 22.76
C HIS A 511 16.20 -6.11 23.27
N VAL A 512 16.54 -6.58 24.46
CA VAL A 512 17.82 -6.33 25.14
C VAL A 512 18.96 -6.67 24.16
N GLY A 513 19.84 -5.71 23.87
CA GLY A 513 20.96 -5.88 22.94
C GLY A 513 20.70 -5.47 21.48
N TYR A 514 19.47 -5.09 21.11
CA TYR A 514 19.18 -4.64 19.75
C TYR A 514 19.25 -3.11 19.60
N TYR A 515 19.69 -2.67 18.43
CA TYR A 515 19.82 -1.26 18.05
C TYR A 515 19.31 -1.07 16.62
N ARG A 516 18.46 -0.07 16.41
CA ARG A 516 17.79 0.21 15.13
C ARG A 516 18.15 1.58 14.59
N PHE A 517 18.14 1.73 13.26
CA PHE A 517 18.32 3.03 12.62
C PHE A 517 16.95 3.72 12.45
N PRO A 518 16.73 4.97 12.93
CA PRO A 518 15.44 5.67 12.78
C PRO A 518 15.05 6.05 11.34
N ARG A 519 15.86 5.64 10.36
CA ARG A 519 15.64 5.72 8.91
C ARG A 519 16.40 4.56 8.29
N ASP A 520 15.82 3.93 7.28
CA ASP A 520 16.49 2.84 6.57
C ASP A 520 17.81 3.29 5.95
N LEU A 521 18.79 2.39 6.00
CA LEU A 521 20.08 2.59 5.36
C LEU A 521 19.93 2.30 3.86
N PRO A 522 20.34 3.20 2.97
CA PRO A 522 20.45 2.91 1.54
C PRO A 522 21.26 1.63 1.24
N VAL A 523 20.97 1.00 0.10
CA VAL A 523 21.77 -0.14 -0.41
C VAL A 523 23.23 0.29 -0.57
N GLY A 524 24.14 -0.38 0.15
CA GLY A 524 25.53 0.04 0.25
C GLY A 524 26.33 -0.67 1.34
N ALA A 525 27.64 -0.40 1.39
CA ALA A 525 28.52 -0.86 2.45
C ALA A 525 28.75 0.26 3.47
N TYR A 526 28.75 -0.12 4.75
CA TYR A 526 28.89 0.79 5.89
C TYR A 526 29.95 0.29 6.86
N GLU A 527 30.71 1.22 7.42
CA GLU A 527 31.55 1.01 8.61
C GLU A 527 30.72 1.32 9.86
N LEU A 528 30.86 0.53 10.93
CA LEU A 528 30.13 0.76 12.19
C LEU A 528 31.05 1.33 13.29
N GLU A 529 30.69 2.51 13.78
CA GLU A 529 31.23 3.09 15.01
C GLU A 529 30.39 2.62 16.20
N PHE A 530 31.04 2.25 17.31
CA PHE A 530 30.41 1.84 18.58
C PHE A 530 30.91 2.72 19.74
N ASP A 531 30.30 2.58 20.93
CA ASP A 531 30.69 3.36 22.11
C ASP A 531 32.18 3.24 22.47
N PRO A 532 32.82 4.32 22.95
CA PRO A 532 34.23 4.29 23.36
C PRO A 532 34.53 3.19 24.38
N GLY A 533 35.40 2.24 23.97
CA GLY A 533 35.74 1.05 24.74
C GLY A 533 35.26 -0.26 24.10
N TYR A 534 34.39 -0.21 23.09
CA TYR A 534 34.08 -1.36 22.23
C TYR A 534 35.12 -1.42 21.09
N GLU A 535 36.01 -2.39 21.15
CA GLU A 535 37.17 -2.50 20.28
C GLU A 535 36.82 -3.32 19.02
N THR A 536 36.73 -2.64 17.87
CA THR A 536 36.37 -3.25 16.57
C THR A 536 37.55 -3.52 15.65
N ALA A 537 38.69 -2.84 15.85
CA ALA A 537 39.89 -2.91 15.00
C ALA A 537 39.57 -2.88 13.49
N ASP A 538 38.79 -1.87 13.07
CA ASP A 538 38.34 -1.62 11.68
C ASP A 538 37.57 -2.78 11.01
N SER A 539 37.17 -3.82 11.77
CA SER A 539 36.49 -5.01 11.25
C SER A 539 34.95 -4.94 11.28
N ALA A 540 34.39 -3.97 12.01
CA ALA A 540 32.94 -3.80 12.12
C ALA A 540 32.34 -3.15 10.86
N THR A 541 31.89 -3.98 9.93
CA THR A 541 31.28 -3.54 8.66
C THR A 541 29.97 -4.29 8.38
N ILE A 542 29.04 -3.62 7.69
CA ILE A 542 27.80 -4.22 7.17
C ILE A 542 27.66 -3.93 5.68
N SER A 543 26.85 -4.73 4.99
CA SER A 543 26.49 -4.51 3.59
C SER A 543 24.99 -4.69 3.44
N VAL A 544 24.30 -3.57 3.25
CA VAL A 544 22.85 -3.52 3.07
C VAL A 544 22.52 -3.80 1.61
N SER A 545 21.69 -4.80 1.38
CA SER A 545 21.21 -5.20 0.05
C SER A 545 19.75 -4.82 -0.20
N ASP A 546 19.32 -4.95 -1.46
CA ASP A 546 17.94 -4.79 -1.94
C ASP A 546 17.00 -5.97 -1.56
N ALA A 547 17.50 -6.98 -0.86
CA ALA A 547 16.80 -8.24 -0.60
C ALA A 547 15.90 -8.24 0.68
N GLY A 548 15.46 -7.06 1.15
CA GLY A 548 14.59 -6.92 2.33
C GLY A 548 15.34 -6.77 3.67
N SER A 549 14.60 -6.87 4.78
CA SER A 549 15.11 -6.60 6.14
C SER A 549 16.29 -7.48 6.54
N GLN A 550 17.34 -6.84 7.09
CA GLN A 550 18.60 -7.49 7.47
C GLN A 550 18.94 -7.24 8.95
N VAL A 551 19.17 -8.32 9.69
CA VAL A 551 19.73 -8.29 11.06
C VAL A 551 21.23 -8.58 10.99
N PHE A 552 22.05 -7.63 11.41
CA PHE A 552 23.51 -7.79 11.48
C PHE A 552 23.94 -8.03 12.93
N THR A 553 24.62 -9.15 13.18
CA THR A 553 25.05 -9.53 14.54
C THR A 553 26.51 -9.15 14.82
N PHE A 554 26.74 -8.45 15.93
CA PHE A 554 28.05 -8.07 16.44
C PHE A 554 28.24 -8.66 17.84
N ASN A 555 29.21 -9.57 17.97
CA ASN A 555 29.47 -10.29 19.22
C ASN A 555 30.81 -9.82 19.80
N PHE A 556 30.77 -9.16 20.94
CA PHE A 556 31.93 -8.73 21.69
C PHE A 556 32.26 -9.73 22.81
N CYS A 557 33.49 -9.69 23.33
CA CYS A 557 33.94 -10.58 24.40
C CYS A 557 35.11 -10.01 25.19
N THR A 558 35.37 -10.59 26.37
CA THR A 558 36.55 -10.28 27.18
C THR A 558 37.73 -11.19 26.81
N VAL A 559 38.89 -10.58 26.54
CA VAL A 559 40.17 -11.25 26.38
C VAL A 559 41.09 -10.88 27.55
N GLU A 560 41.58 -11.88 28.30
CA GLU A 560 42.46 -11.68 29.44
C GLU A 560 43.86 -12.28 29.18
N MET A 561 44.91 -11.52 29.48
CA MET A 561 46.30 -12.01 29.51
C MET A 561 46.72 -12.30 30.96
N LYS A 562 46.72 -13.58 31.32
CA LYS A 562 47.26 -14.07 32.60
C LYS A 562 48.76 -13.82 32.66
N GLN A 563 49.24 -13.42 33.83
CA GLN A 563 50.69 -13.35 34.11
C GLN A 563 51.16 -14.71 34.64
N ALA A 564 52.36 -15.14 34.22
CA ALA A 564 52.99 -16.36 34.70
C ALA A 564 54.39 -16.07 35.25
N ASP A 565 54.88 -16.94 36.14
CA ASP A 565 56.19 -16.75 36.76
C ASP A 565 57.32 -16.71 35.71
N ASN A 566 58.21 -15.72 35.84
CA ASN A 566 59.36 -15.47 34.97
C ASN A 566 59.02 -15.02 33.52
N VAL A 567 57.84 -14.43 33.29
CA VAL A 567 57.48 -13.75 32.04
C VAL A 567 56.48 -12.62 32.29
N TRP A 568 56.73 -11.47 31.67
CA TRP A 568 55.75 -10.38 31.60
C TRP A 568 55.05 -10.42 30.24
N ALA A 569 53.72 -10.48 30.21
CA ALA A 569 52.94 -10.49 28.97
C ALA A 569 51.82 -9.45 28.98
N TRP A 570 51.37 -9.04 27.80
CA TRP A 570 50.34 -8.02 27.61
C TRP A 570 49.54 -8.24 26.33
N LEU A 571 48.35 -7.67 26.28
CA LEU A 571 47.59 -7.35 25.08
C LEU A 571 47.90 -5.91 24.68
N VAL A 572 47.73 -5.55 23.41
CA VAL A 572 47.72 -4.14 22.97
C VAL A 572 46.28 -3.74 22.67
N GLN A 573 45.79 -2.68 23.29
CA GLN A 573 44.46 -2.16 23.02
C GLN A 573 44.42 -1.48 21.64
N PRO A 574 43.55 -1.90 20.68
CA PRO A 574 43.54 -1.36 19.32
C PRO A 574 43.36 0.16 19.26
N SER A 575 42.39 0.71 20.01
CA SER A 575 42.06 2.15 19.97
C SER A 575 43.13 3.09 20.55
N THR A 576 44.02 2.61 21.43
CA THR A 576 45.00 3.44 22.15
C THR A 576 46.47 3.07 21.90
N GLY A 577 46.75 1.82 21.52
CA GLY A 577 48.09 1.25 21.49
C GLY A 577 48.68 0.93 22.87
N ASP A 578 47.89 1.07 23.95
CA ASP A 578 48.37 0.83 25.32
C ASP A 578 48.47 -0.67 25.65
N ARG A 579 49.43 -1.00 26.52
CA ARG A 579 49.63 -2.38 27.00
C ARG A 579 48.74 -2.69 28.20
N VAL A 580 47.84 -3.64 28.04
CA VAL A 580 46.85 -4.02 29.06
C VAL A 580 46.90 -5.50 29.39
N SER A 581 46.34 -5.89 30.53
CA SER A 581 46.18 -7.30 30.95
C SER A 581 44.77 -7.86 30.70
N VAL A 582 43.80 -7.00 30.43
CA VAL A 582 42.41 -7.35 30.12
C VAL A 582 41.93 -6.36 29.04
N LEU A 583 41.26 -6.88 28.02
CA LEU A 583 40.41 -6.12 27.11
C LEU A 583 38.98 -6.61 27.32
N GLU A 584 38.12 -5.69 27.74
CA GLU A 584 36.67 -5.89 27.75
C GLU A 584 36.12 -5.42 26.39
N HIS A 585 34.99 -5.97 25.95
CA HIS A 585 34.29 -5.57 24.72
C HIS A 585 35.14 -5.62 23.43
N MET A 586 35.90 -6.70 23.20
CA MET A 586 36.63 -6.95 21.95
C MET A 586 35.77 -7.71 20.94
N LEU A 587 35.63 -7.21 19.72
CA LEU A 587 34.79 -7.83 18.68
C LEU A 587 35.35 -9.20 18.24
N ILE A 588 34.48 -10.20 18.14
CA ILE A 588 34.83 -11.51 17.57
C ILE A 588 35.06 -11.36 16.06
N GLY A 589 36.19 -11.88 15.58
CA GLY A 589 36.69 -11.69 14.21
C GLY A 589 37.69 -10.55 14.05
N ALA A 590 37.88 -9.70 15.07
CA ALA A 590 38.85 -8.62 15.04
C ALA A 590 40.29 -9.10 15.32
N GLU A 591 41.26 -8.36 14.79
CA GLU A 591 42.69 -8.58 15.04
C GLU A 591 43.15 -7.98 16.38
N LEU A 592 44.01 -8.71 17.09
CA LEU A 592 44.55 -8.32 18.39
C LEU A 592 46.05 -8.62 18.47
N GLU A 593 46.88 -7.58 18.72
CA GLU A 593 48.30 -7.78 19.03
C GLU A 593 48.50 -8.23 20.49
N LEU A 594 49.37 -9.22 20.68
CA LEU A 594 49.80 -9.69 21.99
C LEU A 594 51.30 -9.88 22.06
N GLY A 595 51.87 -9.70 23.26
CA GLY A 595 53.33 -9.72 23.47
C GLY A 595 53.75 -10.32 24.80
N ALA A 596 54.97 -10.87 24.83
CA ALA A 596 55.60 -11.46 26.00
C ALA A 596 57.11 -11.19 26.03
N GLN A 597 57.60 -10.93 27.23
CA GLN A 597 59.00 -10.72 27.55
C GLN A 597 59.40 -11.65 28.72
N PRO A 598 60.09 -12.77 28.44
CA PRO A 598 60.65 -13.65 29.46
C PRO A 598 61.71 -12.94 30.32
N ASP A 599 61.79 -13.35 31.58
CA ASP A 599 62.88 -12.94 32.48
C ASP A 599 64.22 -13.56 32.07
N LYS A 600 65.31 -12.92 32.50
CA LYS A 600 66.66 -13.36 32.19
C LYS A 600 66.93 -14.79 32.70
N GLY A 601 67.31 -15.69 31.79
CA GLY A 601 67.52 -17.11 32.06
C GLY A 601 66.31 -17.98 31.73
N TYR A 602 65.28 -17.41 31.10
CA TYR A 602 64.14 -18.12 30.55
C TYR A 602 63.91 -17.71 29.09
N ALA A 603 63.36 -18.64 28.31
CA ALA A 603 62.91 -18.43 26.94
C ALA A 603 61.41 -18.70 26.84
N PHE A 604 60.73 -17.95 25.97
CA PHE A 604 59.33 -18.20 25.64
C PHE A 604 59.15 -19.62 25.06
N ALA A 605 58.03 -20.25 25.39
CA ALA A 605 57.70 -21.60 24.93
C ALA A 605 56.44 -21.59 24.05
N GLU A 606 55.30 -21.22 24.61
CA GLU A 606 53.99 -21.17 23.93
C GLU A 606 52.99 -20.34 24.75
N TYR A 607 52.01 -19.75 24.08
CA TYR A 607 50.77 -19.32 24.72
C TYR A 607 49.77 -20.49 24.85
N ARG A 608 48.96 -20.45 25.92
CA ARG A 608 47.86 -21.37 26.18
C ARG A 608 46.58 -20.58 26.38
N ALA A 609 45.53 -20.90 25.62
CA ALA A 609 44.22 -20.30 25.77
C ALA A 609 43.29 -21.20 26.60
N THR A 610 42.48 -20.59 27.47
CA THR A 610 41.38 -21.22 28.21
C THR A 610 40.09 -20.47 27.88
N GLY A 611 39.15 -21.13 27.21
CA GLY A 611 37.99 -20.50 26.58
C GLY A 611 38.00 -20.77 25.09
N ALA A 612 37.60 -19.79 24.26
CA ALA A 612 37.83 -19.85 22.82
C ALA A 612 39.33 -19.69 22.53
N ALA A 613 39.94 -20.59 21.76
CA ALA A 613 41.32 -20.39 21.34
C ALA A 613 41.35 -19.37 20.19
N PRO A 614 42.12 -18.27 20.27
CA PRO A 614 42.22 -17.33 19.16
C PRO A 614 42.93 -17.98 17.96
N MET A 615 42.74 -17.42 16.76
CA MET A 615 43.48 -17.86 15.58
C MET A 615 44.90 -17.30 15.65
N TRP A 616 45.85 -18.14 16.04
CA TRP A 616 47.28 -17.80 16.13
C TRP A 616 47.88 -17.44 14.77
N GLU A 617 48.84 -16.53 14.76
CA GLU A 617 49.55 -16.13 13.54
C GLU A 617 50.25 -17.36 12.94
N ASN A 618 49.96 -17.67 11.66
CA ASN A 618 50.43 -18.89 10.99
C ASN A 618 50.08 -20.21 11.72
N GLY A 619 49.16 -20.19 12.68
CA GLY A 619 48.82 -21.33 13.54
C GLY A 619 49.83 -21.64 14.66
N ASP A 620 50.77 -20.74 14.98
CA ASP A 620 51.85 -20.99 15.94
C ASP A 620 51.73 -20.14 17.23
N SER A 621 51.26 -20.78 18.32
CA SER A 621 51.24 -20.14 19.65
C SER A 621 52.64 -19.99 20.29
N GLY A 622 53.69 -20.50 19.65
CA GLY A 622 55.10 -20.39 20.07
C GLY A 622 55.76 -19.04 19.79
N VAL A 623 55.08 -18.12 19.10
CA VAL A 623 55.61 -16.78 18.79
C VAL A 623 55.28 -15.80 19.92
N ALA A 624 56.31 -15.21 20.53
CA ALA A 624 56.18 -14.38 21.74
C ALA A 624 55.60 -12.97 21.50
N ASN A 625 55.56 -12.47 20.26
CA ASN A 625 54.86 -11.24 19.90
C ASN A 625 54.24 -11.50 18.52
N GLN A 626 52.91 -11.46 18.43
CA GLN A 626 52.15 -11.84 17.23
C GLN A 626 50.78 -11.17 17.21
N THR A 627 50.16 -11.10 16.04
CA THR A 627 48.75 -10.69 15.86
C THR A 627 47.87 -11.93 15.75
N VAL A 628 46.78 -11.97 16.51
CA VAL A 628 45.82 -13.09 16.50
C VAL A 628 44.41 -12.60 16.16
N VAL A 629 43.57 -13.48 15.64
CA VAL A 629 42.12 -13.18 15.47
C VAL A 629 41.35 -13.69 16.68
N VAL A 630 40.47 -12.85 17.22
CA VAL A 630 39.65 -13.18 18.40
C VAL A 630 38.45 -14.03 18.02
N GLU A 631 38.39 -15.25 18.54
CA GLU A 631 37.31 -16.23 18.26
C GLU A 631 36.26 -16.31 19.39
N GLY A 632 36.38 -15.47 20.43
CA GLY A 632 35.48 -15.42 21.59
C GLY A 632 36.21 -15.23 22.92
N ALA A 633 35.44 -15.23 24.01
CA ALA A 633 35.95 -14.97 25.36
C ALA A 633 37.05 -15.97 25.76
N THR A 634 38.18 -15.45 26.23
CA THR A 634 39.38 -16.28 26.45
C THR A 634 40.36 -15.70 27.46
N ALA A 635 41.01 -16.60 28.21
CA ALA A 635 42.16 -16.28 29.05
C ALA A 635 43.43 -16.91 28.45
N ILE A 636 44.37 -16.07 28.04
CA ILE A 636 45.65 -16.43 27.44
C ILE A 636 46.74 -16.42 28.54
N GLU A 637 47.49 -17.50 28.67
CA GLU A 637 48.59 -17.64 29.61
C GLU A 637 49.91 -17.92 28.86
N PRO A 638 50.97 -17.12 29.05
CA PRO A 638 52.29 -17.38 28.49
C PRO A 638 53.00 -18.49 29.27
N THR A 639 53.76 -19.33 28.58
CA THR A 639 54.64 -20.32 29.24
C THR A 639 56.10 -20.10 28.86
N VAL A 640 57.00 -20.43 29.79
CA VAL A 640 58.45 -20.31 29.61
C VAL A 640 59.19 -21.58 29.98
N LYS A 641 60.36 -21.76 29.38
CA LYS A 641 61.34 -22.81 29.69
C LYS A 641 62.64 -22.16 30.16
N ALA A 642 63.27 -22.72 31.18
CA ALA A 642 64.58 -22.24 31.62
C ALA A 642 65.62 -22.39 30.49
N GLU A 643 66.41 -21.36 30.23
CA GLU A 643 67.56 -21.44 29.35
C GLU A 643 68.60 -22.36 30.01
N SER A 644 68.92 -23.48 29.36
CA SER A 644 69.96 -24.37 29.86
C SER A 644 71.31 -23.65 29.88
N ALA A 645 71.84 -23.40 31.07
CA ALA A 645 73.19 -22.86 31.22
C ALA A 645 74.19 -23.74 30.43
N ALA A 646 74.86 -23.13 29.45
CA ALA A 646 75.85 -23.83 28.64
C ALA A 646 76.92 -24.45 29.56
N PRO A 647 77.21 -25.76 29.45
CA PRO A 647 78.21 -26.40 30.31
C PRO A 647 79.57 -25.79 30.03
N GLY A 648 80.18 -25.20 31.06
CA GLY A 648 81.52 -24.62 30.97
C GLY A 648 82.56 -25.67 30.60
N ALA A 649 83.35 -25.39 29.56
CA ALA A 649 84.39 -26.29 29.08
C ALA A 649 85.61 -26.26 30.02
N GLY A 650 85.89 -27.40 30.62
CA GLY A 650 87.16 -27.78 31.23
C GLY A 650 87.01 -29.20 31.75
N ASP A 651 87.96 -30.12 31.61
CA ASP A 651 89.28 -30.14 31.01
C ASP A 651 89.67 -31.64 30.99
N GLU A 652 90.69 -31.98 30.19
CA GLU A 652 91.49 -33.20 30.16
C GLU A 652 91.25 -34.22 29.04
N GLY A 653 92.37 -34.72 28.49
CA GLY A 653 92.48 -36.19 28.38
C GLY A 653 92.81 -36.88 27.04
N LYS A 654 93.50 -36.23 26.10
CA LYS A 654 94.53 -36.84 25.21
C LYS A 654 94.25 -38.09 24.33
N ASP A 655 94.69 -37.93 23.08
CA ASP A 655 95.40 -38.91 22.22
C ASP A 655 94.70 -40.18 21.71
N GLN A 656 94.20 -40.14 20.46
CA GLN A 656 94.90 -40.76 19.31
C GLN A 656 94.30 -40.37 17.93
N ASN A 657 95.17 -40.27 16.93
CA ASN A 657 94.94 -39.92 15.51
C ASN A 657 95.82 -40.91 14.67
N PRO A 658 95.78 -41.03 13.31
CA PRO A 658 95.04 -40.23 12.32
C PRO A 658 94.43 -40.94 11.08
N GLY A 659 93.63 -40.18 10.31
CA GLY A 659 93.48 -40.30 8.84
C GLY A 659 92.09 -40.76 8.33
N THR A 660 91.51 -40.21 7.25
CA THR A 660 91.92 -39.14 6.30
C THR A 660 90.70 -38.52 5.59
N ASP A 661 90.86 -37.30 5.05
CA ASP A 661 89.89 -36.50 4.24
C ASP A 661 89.09 -37.25 3.14
N THR A 662 87.83 -36.84 2.92
CA THR A 662 87.47 -35.91 1.80
C THR A 662 85.95 -35.62 1.72
N THR A 663 85.61 -34.35 1.52
CA THR A 663 84.33 -33.82 0.97
C THR A 663 84.60 -33.29 -0.46
N PRO A 664 83.69 -32.61 -1.21
CA PRO A 664 82.26 -32.32 -1.02
C PRO A 664 81.35 -32.59 -2.26
N ASP A 665 80.04 -32.33 -2.14
CA ASP A 665 79.25 -31.38 -2.96
C ASP A 665 77.76 -31.73 -3.18
N ALA A 666 76.95 -30.67 -3.28
CA ALA A 666 75.49 -30.64 -3.55
C ALA A 666 75.27 -30.19 -5.06
N PRO A 667 74.15 -29.60 -5.55
CA PRO A 667 72.85 -29.22 -4.94
C PRO A 667 71.58 -29.36 -5.85
N SER A 668 70.46 -28.76 -5.40
CA SER A 668 69.36 -28.08 -6.18
C SER A 668 68.36 -28.93 -7.01
N SER A 669 67.04 -28.90 -6.72
CA SER A 669 65.97 -27.96 -7.21
C SER A 669 65.13 -28.60 -8.34
N GLY A 670 63.84 -28.32 -8.58
CA GLY A 670 62.84 -27.44 -7.95
C GLY A 670 61.64 -27.18 -8.90
N ASP A 671 60.48 -26.78 -8.35
CA ASP A 671 59.35 -26.03 -8.96
C ASP A 671 58.37 -26.61 -10.06
N LYS A 672 57.10 -26.79 -9.62
CA LYS A 672 55.87 -25.98 -9.95
C LYS A 672 54.97 -26.16 -11.22
N VAL A 673 53.65 -26.34 -10.92
CA VAL A 673 52.48 -25.44 -11.21
C VAL A 673 51.41 -25.73 -12.32
N SER A 674 50.14 -25.67 -11.84
CA SER A 674 48.79 -25.32 -12.39
C SER A 674 48.19 -25.89 -13.71
N SER A 675 46.88 -26.22 -13.66
CA SER A 675 45.77 -25.34 -14.12
C SER A 675 44.37 -26.02 -14.11
N LEU A 676 43.31 -25.18 -14.12
CA LEU A 676 41.85 -25.44 -14.30
C LEU A 676 41.39 -24.59 -15.52
N PRO A 677 40.13 -24.62 -16.08
CA PRO A 677 38.87 -25.28 -15.66
C PRO A 677 37.98 -25.91 -16.81
N THR A 678 36.70 -26.24 -16.48
CA THR A 678 35.43 -26.14 -17.27
C THR A 678 34.82 -27.28 -18.15
N THR A 679 33.49 -27.47 -17.93
CA THR A 679 32.35 -27.86 -18.82
C THR A 679 32.11 -29.30 -19.32
N GLY A 680 30.85 -29.77 -19.22
CA GLY A 680 30.18 -30.59 -20.26
C GLY A 680 29.28 -31.77 -19.82
N ASP A 681 27.96 -31.58 -19.84
CA ASP A 681 26.83 -32.52 -19.64
C ASP A 681 26.89 -33.85 -20.49
N ALA A 682 26.06 -34.90 -20.33
CA ALA A 682 24.61 -34.88 -20.13
C ALA A 682 23.89 -36.26 -19.96
N LEU A 683 22.60 -36.17 -19.59
CA LEU A 683 21.44 -37.08 -19.87
C LEU A 683 21.15 -38.33 -19.03
N GLY A 684 19.93 -38.36 -18.45
CA GLY A 684 19.14 -39.59 -18.30
C GLY A 684 18.03 -39.59 -17.24
N GLY A 685 16.80 -39.16 -17.57
CA GLY A 685 15.60 -39.49 -16.76
C GLY A 685 14.46 -38.46 -16.81
N VAL A 686 13.42 -38.73 -17.61
CA VAL A 686 12.17 -37.92 -17.67
C VAL A 686 11.00 -38.76 -17.16
N VAL A 687 10.16 -38.18 -16.29
CA VAL A 687 8.85 -38.73 -15.92
C VAL A 687 7.80 -37.63 -16.08
N VAL A 688 6.67 -37.98 -16.70
CA VAL A 688 5.56 -37.06 -17.05
C VAL A 688 4.33 -37.40 -16.23
N PRO A 689 3.67 -36.42 -15.57
CA PRO A 689 2.27 -36.53 -15.17
C PRO A 689 1.36 -36.08 -16.33
N VAL A 690 0.32 -36.86 -16.61
CA VAL A 690 -0.67 -36.57 -17.64
C VAL A 690 -1.69 -35.55 -17.11
N ALA A 691 -1.69 -34.35 -17.68
CA ALA A 691 -2.82 -33.42 -17.62
C ALA A 691 -3.66 -33.53 -18.92
N ILE A 692 -4.85 -32.90 -18.93
CA ILE A 692 -5.80 -32.82 -20.05
C ILE A 692 -6.64 -34.11 -20.31
N VAL A 693 -7.54 -34.47 -19.38
CA VAL A 693 -8.91 -34.97 -19.69
C VAL A 693 -9.89 -34.60 -18.55
N ALA A 694 -10.37 -33.35 -18.52
CA ALA A 694 -11.50 -32.95 -17.64
C ALA A 694 -12.29 -31.75 -18.20
N ALA A 695 -11.59 -30.69 -18.64
CA ALA A 695 -12.21 -29.44 -19.10
C ALA A 695 -13.11 -29.53 -20.35
N LEU A 696 -13.04 -30.63 -21.12
CA LEU A 696 -13.84 -30.81 -22.34
C LEU A 696 -15.24 -31.42 -22.10
N ALA A 697 -15.59 -31.78 -20.86
CA ALA A 697 -16.90 -32.36 -20.53
C ALA A 697 -17.99 -31.32 -20.20
N MET A 698 -17.64 -30.15 -19.64
CA MET A 698 -18.62 -29.13 -19.24
C MET A 698 -19.16 -28.31 -20.42
N ILE A 699 -18.32 -27.97 -21.40
CA ILE A 699 -18.72 -27.15 -22.56
C ILE A 699 -19.82 -27.84 -23.40
N ALA A 700 -19.83 -29.19 -23.44
CA ALA A 700 -20.88 -29.97 -24.08
C ALA A 700 -22.22 -29.97 -23.31
N ALA A 701 -22.20 -29.74 -21.99
CA ALA A 701 -23.40 -29.72 -21.15
C ALA A 701 -24.17 -28.39 -21.25
N ILE A 702 -23.46 -27.26 -21.26
CA ILE A 702 -24.06 -25.92 -21.37
C ILE A 702 -24.74 -25.74 -22.75
N ALA A 703 -24.08 -26.19 -23.83
CA ALA A 703 -24.66 -26.19 -25.18
C ALA A 703 -25.94 -27.05 -25.32
N ALA A 704 -26.14 -28.04 -24.44
CA ALA A 704 -27.36 -28.86 -24.41
C ALA A 704 -28.52 -28.19 -23.63
N ALA A 705 -28.21 -27.36 -22.63
CA ALA A 705 -29.21 -26.64 -21.84
C ALA A 705 -29.89 -25.50 -22.65
N CYS A 706 -29.08 -24.65 -23.33
CA CYS A 706 -29.59 -23.53 -24.11
C CYS A 706 -30.51 -23.94 -25.29
N LYS A 707 -30.45 -25.21 -25.73
CA LYS A 707 -31.30 -25.76 -26.79
C LYS A 707 -32.71 -26.17 -26.30
N ARG A 708 -32.99 -26.13 -25.00
CA ARG A 708 -34.27 -26.59 -24.41
C ARG A 708 -35.28 -25.48 -24.10
N ILE A 709 -34.88 -24.20 -24.17
CA ILE A 709 -35.74 -23.05 -23.84
C ILE A 709 -36.48 -22.49 -25.08
N ARG A 710 -35.93 -22.62 -26.30
CA ARG A 710 -36.62 -22.23 -27.55
C ARG A 710 -37.66 -23.29 -28.03
N GLY A 711 -38.46 -23.80 -27.10
CA GLY A 711 -39.21 -25.06 -27.25
C GLY A 711 -40.68 -25.06 -26.83
N VAL A 712 -41.30 -23.90 -26.55
CA VAL A 712 -42.75 -23.78 -26.33
C VAL A 712 -43.28 -22.61 -27.15
N ARG A 713 -44.41 -22.83 -27.83
CA ARG A 713 -45.25 -21.82 -28.50
C ARG A 713 -46.44 -21.48 -27.61
#